data_AF-A0A8T2PU78-F1
#
_entry.id   AF-A0A8T2PU78-F1
#
_cell.length_a   1.000
_cell.length_b   1.000
_cell.length_c   1.000
_cell.angle_alpha   90.00
_cell.angle_beta   90.00
_cell.angle_gamma   90.00
#
_symmetry.space_group_name_H-M   'P 1'
#
loop_
_entity.id
_entity.type
_entity.pdbx_description
1 polymer ?
#
loop_
_entity_poly.entity_id
_entity_poly.type
_entity_poly.pdbx_seq_one_letter_code
_entity_poly.pdbx_strand_id
1 'polypeptide(L)'
;MAALATAASADANLEGGDNLRFCGHNGNKNEKEKASHSRTTQFFRNAENLRRQVEKLEKEKVLSNQSRKVFQDDHGSIEDYDNKLKTDHKTEVIKLQQQLRKVRNGVNRFQRQLMDVKPTPELIERLKDFMTEAENSITSFKEEQHQRYEELLKKENTCWQEVCALEKKIGVWALAGAAGTKVPPLAHPAKVCLARGLDGDLPPEVTELERFLMLTGGRQGGWDQCDHESFLKARAKLSGKPAHKMEALLQVPGRRKDEVLQHEEWYQRLLYLEEKKRQAIHRWKVQRQKKREAELKQQEEKEDAARQEEAELAEAQQRRAEEERREAAAQLELWKAERRLQEAEEEERRVREEVLQRRRAKEERRRQQEVKLALEAHTRARKQQEERYLLEKEYEEQREKEQRQRSAAIGIRIFQERDLYRLETKLQEKQTKDEEEILRQKRLAKLKEKMAEEENSLAECEEIDFLKDRHIRFFQRCLQVLPERYSSLETSRLTIVFFALSGLDVLDAMDVIDKPSLIEWIYSLQVLPTEDQSNLGRCGFRGSSHLGVPYNPSKGPGSPHPYDSGHIAMTYTGLACLIILGDNLSRVNKEACLAGLKALQLEDGSFYAVPEGSENDMRFVYCASCICYMLNDWSGMDIKKAIDYVRRSMSYDNGIGQGAGLESHGGSTFCAIASLCLMGKLEEMFSEKELNRIRRWCIMRQQNGFHGRPNKPVDTCYSFWVGATLEVLPAPSPKPQYHPPIPPPTLYSDVFQYTNFEKNRNYILSTQDRLVGGFAKWPDSHPDALHAYFGICGLSLIGESSLRRVHPALNVSERAFEYLQQLHRSWRETCT
;
A
#
# COMPACT_ATOMS: atom_id res chain seq x y z
N MET A 1 -43.33 25.13 -3.20
CA MET A 1 -43.65 25.92 -4.41
C MET A 1 -44.35 25.01 -5.41
N ALA A 2 -45.21 25.54 -6.28
CA ALA A 2 -46.09 24.77 -7.18
C ALA A 2 -45.32 24.08 -8.34
N ALA A 3 -45.88 23.15 -9.13
CA ALA A 3 -47.30 22.78 -9.33
C ALA A 3 -47.47 21.24 -9.59
N LEU A 4 -48.55 20.59 -9.14
CA LEU A 4 -49.76 20.17 -9.89
C LEU A 4 -49.52 19.26 -11.13
N ALA A 5 -50.29 18.21 -11.44
CA ALA A 5 -51.36 17.41 -10.78
C ALA A 5 -51.68 16.18 -11.71
N THR A 6 -52.66 15.27 -11.56
CA THR A 6 -53.84 15.09 -10.66
C THR A 6 -54.31 13.61 -10.69
N ALA A 7 -54.90 13.10 -9.59
CA ALA A 7 -55.96 12.05 -9.52
C ALA A 7 -55.72 10.60 -10.05
N ALA A 8 -56.42 9.55 -9.59
CA ALA A 8 -57.10 9.25 -8.30
C ALA A 8 -57.60 7.77 -8.28
N SER A 9 -57.82 7.20 -7.06
CA SER A 9 -58.91 6.27 -6.61
C SER A 9 -59.44 5.10 -7.50
N ALA A 10 -59.89 3.95 -6.98
CA ALA A 10 -60.05 3.44 -5.60
C ALA A 10 -60.31 1.90 -5.57
N ASP A 11 -60.39 1.41 -4.33
CA ASP A 11 -60.59 0.07 -3.75
C ASP A 11 -61.76 -0.86 -4.21
N ALA A 12 -61.84 -1.99 -3.49
CA ALA A 12 -62.91 -2.99 -3.30
C ALA A 12 -62.92 -4.16 -4.31
N ASN A 13 -62.83 -5.44 -3.90
CA ASN A 13 -63.48 -6.23 -2.83
C ASN A 13 -64.99 -6.49 -3.05
N LEU A 14 -65.38 -7.75 -3.28
CA LEU A 14 -66.14 -8.54 -2.31
C LEU A 14 -66.39 -10.01 -2.75
N GLU A 15 -66.81 -10.78 -1.77
CA GLU A 15 -67.05 -12.23 -1.64
C GLU A 15 -68.05 -12.88 -2.61
N GLY A 16 -68.06 -14.23 -2.63
CA GLY A 16 -69.32 -14.99 -2.61
C GLY A 16 -69.48 -16.16 -3.59
N GLY A 17 -70.19 -17.20 -3.13
CA GLY A 17 -70.92 -18.15 -4.01
C GLY A 17 -70.36 -19.57 -4.07
N ASP A 18 -71.19 -20.54 -3.67
CA ASP A 18 -70.85 -21.96 -3.60
C ASP A 18 -71.58 -22.80 -4.68
N ASN A 19 -71.09 -24.02 -4.94
CA ASN A 19 -71.76 -25.16 -5.56
C ASN A 19 -72.52 -25.03 -6.90
N LEU A 20 -72.06 -25.80 -7.92
CA LEU A 20 -72.91 -26.82 -8.59
C LEU A 20 -72.09 -27.82 -9.43
N ARG A 21 -72.53 -29.09 -9.45
CA ARG A 21 -71.98 -30.15 -10.32
C ARG A 21 -72.75 -30.22 -11.65
N PHE A 22 -72.06 -30.48 -12.75
CA PHE A 22 -72.62 -31.34 -13.82
C PHE A 22 -71.51 -32.02 -14.64
N CYS A 23 -71.77 -33.24 -15.11
CA CYS A 23 -70.86 -33.97 -16.00
C CYS A 23 -71.31 -33.81 -17.46
N GLY A 24 -70.38 -33.52 -18.38
CA GLY A 24 -70.68 -33.42 -19.81
C GLY A 24 -69.41 -33.40 -20.67
N HIS A 25 -69.32 -34.34 -21.63
CA HIS A 25 -68.19 -34.45 -22.55
C HIS A 25 -68.06 -33.23 -23.48
N ASN A 26 -66.85 -32.67 -23.62
CA ASN A 26 -66.33 -32.22 -24.93
C ASN A 26 -64.82 -31.91 -24.91
N GLY A 27 -63.99 -32.96 -25.02
CA GLY A 27 -62.55 -32.80 -25.19
C GLY A 27 -62.19 -32.52 -26.66
N ASN A 28 -61.89 -31.25 -27.01
CA ASN A 28 -61.04 -30.89 -28.17
C ASN A 28 -60.66 -29.39 -28.33
N LYS A 29 -61.06 -28.49 -27.41
CA LYS A 29 -60.68 -27.04 -27.50
C LYS A 29 -59.48 -26.63 -26.63
N ASN A 30 -59.40 -27.10 -25.38
CA ASN A 30 -58.41 -26.62 -24.39
C ASN A 30 -56.92 -26.78 -24.79
N GLU A 31 -56.56 -27.79 -25.59
CA GLU A 31 -55.16 -27.98 -25.99
C GLU A 31 -54.68 -26.94 -27.00
N LYS A 32 -55.52 -26.51 -27.95
CA LYS A 32 -55.17 -25.48 -28.92
C LYS A 32 -54.98 -24.13 -28.25
N GLU A 33 -55.81 -23.79 -27.27
CA GLU A 33 -55.68 -22.54 -26.52
C GLU A 33 -54.44 -22.53 -25.61
N LYS A 34 -54.15 -23.61 -24.88
CA LYS A 34 -52.89 -23.73 -24.11
C LYS A 34 -51.64 -23.70 -25.00
N ALA A 35 -51.66 -24.40 -26.13
CA ALA A 35 -50.55 -24.38 -27.09
C ALA A 35 -50.36 -22.98 -27.73
N SER A 36 -51.46 -22.24 -27.98
CA SER A 36 -51.39 -20.85 -28.43
C SER A 36 -50.80 -19.95 -27.35
N HIS A 37 -51.32 -20.03 -26.11
CA HIS A 37 -50.85 -19.20 -25.00
C HIS A 37 -49.36 -19.40 -24.72
N SER A 38 -48.89 -20.66 -24.70
CA SER A 38 -47.46 -20.97 -24.51
C SER A 38 -46.58 -20.37 -25.61
N ARG A 39 -47.01 -20.40 -26.87
CA ARG A 39 -46.29 -19.75 -27.98
C ARG A 39 -46.29 -18.23 -27.83
N THR A 40 -47.41 -17.63 -27.43
CA THR A 40 -47.53 -16.19 -27.16
C THR A 40 -46.59 -15.75 -26.03
N THR A 41 -46.56 -16.46 -24.90
CA THR A 41 -45.64 -16.16 -23.79
C THR A 41 -44.17 -16.32 -24.20
N GLN A 42 -43.84 -17.34 -24.99
CA GLN A 42 -42.47 -17.54 -25.50
C GLN A 42 -42.08 -16.47 -26.53
N PHE A 43 -43.02 -16.03 -27.38
CA PHE A 43 -42.83 -14.91 -28.31
C PHE A 43 -42.58 -13.60 -27.56
N PHE A 44 -43.35 -13.30 -26.51
CA PHE A 44 -43.10 -12.12 -25.68
C PHE A 44 -41.74 -12.17 -24.96
N ARG A 45 -41.33 -13.31 -24.38
CA ARG A 45 -39.99 -13.47 -23.80
C ARG A 45 -38.88 -13.26 -24.84
N ASN A 46 -39.04 -13.79 -26.04
CA ASN A 46 -38.07 -13.59 -27.13
C ASN A 46 -38.04 -12.12 -27.59
N ALA A 47 -39.19 -11.46 -27.72
CA ALA A 47 -39.28 -10.05 -28.06
C ALA A 47 -38.69 -9.14 -26.96
N GLU A 48 -38.82 -9.52 -25.69
CA GLU A 48 -38.23 -8.80 -24.56
C GLU A 48 -36.70 -8.98 -24.51
N ASN A 49 -36.20 -10.21 -24.72
CA ASN A 49 -34.77 -10.47 -24.87
C ASN A 49 -34.17 -9.70 -26.07
N LEU A 50 -34.88 -9.64 -27.20
CA LEU A 50 -34.49 -8.86 -28.37
C LEU A 50 -34.49 -7.35 -28.07
N ARG A 51 -35.48 -6.81 -27.33
CA ARG A 51 -35.46 -5.41 -26.87
C ARG A 51 -34.25 -5.12 -25.98
N ARG A 52 -33.93 -6.01 -25.03
CA ARG A 52 -32.75 -5.88 -24.16
C ARG A 52 -31.44 -5.97 -24.96
N GLN A 53 -31.39 -6.78 -26.02
CA GLN A 53 -30.25 -6.79 -26.96
C GLN A 53 -30.17 -5.50 -27.79
N VAL A 54 -31.30 -4.96 -28.27
CA VAL A 54 -31.34 -3.67 -28.98
C VAL A 54 -30.89 -2.53 -28.07
N GLU A 55 -31.41 -2.42 -26.84
CA GLU A 55 -30.93 -1.44 -25.86
C GLU A 55 -29.43 -1.58 -25.58
N LYS A 56 -28.91 -2.82 -25.48
CA LYS A 56 -27.47 -3.05 -25.28
C LYS A 56 -26.66 -2.60 -26.49
N LEU A 57 -27.09 -2.94 -27.70
CA LEU A 57 -26.45 -2.53 -28.95
C LEU A 57 -26.56 -1.02 -29.20
N GLU A 58 -27.64 -0.37 -28.76
CA GLU A 58 -27.80 1.09 -28.82
C GLU A 58 -26.92 1.79 -27.80
N LYS A 59 -26.78 1.28 -26.58
CA LYS A 59 -25.82 1.77 -25.58
C LYS A 59 -24.38 1.57 -26.07
N GLU A 60 -24.06 0.41 -26.63
CA GLU A 60 -22.76 0.14 -27.27
C GLU A 60 -22.50 1.04 -28.50
N LYS A 61 -23.53 1.38 -29.29
CA LYS A 61 -23.45 2.31 -30.42
C LYS A 61 -23.29 3.76 -29.98
N VAL A 62 -23.95 4.20 -28.90
CA VAL A 62 -23.76 5.53 -28.31
C VAL A 62 -22.34 5.66 -27.78
N LEU A 63 -21.86 4.70 -27.00
CA LEU A 63 -20.47 4.64 -26.53
C LEU A 63 -19.48 4.61 -27.72
N SER A 64 -19.72 3.75 -28.72
CA SER A 64 -18.88 3.68 -29.92
C SER A 64 -18.90 4.96 -30.76
N ASN A 65 -19.98 5.76 -30.71
CA ASN A 65 -20.07 7.06 -31.36
C ASN A 65 -19.42 8.18 -30.54
N GLN A 66 -19.42 8.07 -29.20
CA GLN A 66 -18.65 8.95 -28.32
C GLN A 66 -17.15 8.72 -28.52
N SER A 67 -16.66 7.47 -28.47
CA SER A 67 -15.29 7.14 -28.83
C SER A 67 -14.98 7.55 -30.28
N ARG A 68 -15.89 7.33 -31.23
CA ARG A 68 -15.67 7.82 -32.62
C ARG A 68 -15.55 9.33 -32.70
N LYS A 69 -16.28 10.14 -31.94
CA LYS A 69 -16.02 11.60 -31.91
C LYS A 69 -14.62 11.91 -31.43
N VAL A 70 -14.19 11.28 -30.32
CA VAL A 70 -12.82 11.43 -29.78
C VAL A 70 -11.74 11.02 -30.82
N PHE A 71 -12.02 10.04 -31.68
CA PHE A 71 -11.11 9.55 -32.73
C PHE A 71 -11.37 10.09 -34.15
N GLN A 72 -12.34 10.99 -34.36
CA GLN A 72 -12.65 11.57 -35.68
C GLN A 72 -12.42 13.08 -35.75
N ASP A 73 -12.55 13.81 -34.63
CA ASP A 73 -12.42 15.28 -34.63
C ASP A 73 -10.94 15.76 -34.60
N ASP A 74 -9.97 14.87 -34.32
CA ASP A 74 -8.53 15.12 -34.45
C ASP A 74 -7.83 13.88 -35.04
N HIS A 75 -7.60 13.84 -36.36
CA HIS A 75 -6.70 12.86 -37.01
C HIS A 75 -5.21 13.31 -36.92
N GLY A 76 -4.81 13.78 -35.73
CA GLY A 76 -3.41 13.95 -35.37
C GLY A 76 -2.76 12.60 -35.07
N SER A 77 -1.43 12.57 -35.06
CA SER A 77 -0.67 11.46 -34.50
C SER A 77 -0.83 11.38 -32.98
N ILE A 78 -0.48 10.25 -32.37
CA ILE A 78 -0.42 10.13 -30.89
C ILE A 78 0.60 11.12 -30.32
N GLU A 79 1.65 11.45 -31.09
CA GLU A 79 2.65 12.46 -30.77
C GLU A 79 2.06 13.89 -30.76
N ASP A 80 1.12 14.22 -31.65
CA ASP A 80 0.39 15.50 -31.60
C ASP A 80 -0.46 15.63 -30.33
N TYR A 81 -1.12 14.54 -29.90
CA TYR A 81 -1.92 14.51 -28.67
C TYR A 81 -1.04 14.61 -27.41
N ASP A 82 0.10 13.91 -27.37
CA ASP A 82 1.08 14.03 -26.30
C ASP A 82 1.72 15.43 -26.25
N ASN A 83 2.04 16.03 -27.40
CA ASN A 83 2.52 17.41 -27.49
C ASN A 83 1.45 18.43 -27.04
N LYS A 84 0.17 18.17 -27.30
CA LYS A 84 -0.98 18.95 -26.80
C LYS A 84 -1.06 18.86 -25.26
N LEU A 85 -1.03 17.66 -24.69
CA LEU A 85 -0.99 17.44 -23.23
C LEU A 85 0.24 18.10 -22.55
N LYS A 86 1.44 17.95 -23.13
CA LYS A 86 2.67 18.60 -22.67
C LYS A 86 2.58 20.12 -22.71
N THR A 87 1.82 20.68 -23.66
CA THR A 87 1.60 22.12 -23.78
C THR A 87 0.58 22.59 -22.74
N ASP A 88 -0.56 21.90 -22.61
CA ASP A 88 -1.59 22.20 -21.61
C ASP A 88 -1.01 22.21 -20.19
N HIS A 89 -0.25 21.17 -19.84
CA HIS A 89 0.42 21.06 -18.54
C HIS A 89 1.40 22.22 -18.27
N LYS A 90 2.17 22.65 -19.29
CA LYS A 90 3.03 23.85 -19.18
C LYS A 90 2.19 25.12 -18.91
N THR A 91 1.04 25.30 -19.56
CA THR A 91 0.18 26.46 -19.28
C THR A 91 -0.46 26.40 -17.88
N GLU A 92 -0.78 25.20 -17.39
CA GLU A 92 -1.34 24.98 -16.06
C GLU A 92 -0.31 25.31 -14.97
N VAL A 93 0.93 24.83 -15.09
CA VAL A 93 2.05 25.20 -14.22
C VAL A 93 2.28 26.72 -14.20
N ILE A 94 2.21 27.40 -15.35
CA ILE A 94 2.36 28.86 -15.44
C ILE A 94 1.22 29.58 -14.69
N LYS A 95 -0.04 29.15 -14.85
CA LYS A 95 -1.21 29.69 -14.14
C LYS A 95 -1.08 29.52 -12.62
N LEU A 96 -0.75 28.32 -12.15
CA LEU A 96 -0.52 28.03 -10.74
C LEU A 96 0.59 28.92 -10.15
N GLN A 97 1.70 29.08 -10.87
CA GLN A 97 2.78 29.98 -10.45
C GLN A 97 2.34 31.46 -10.42
N GLN A 98 1.40 31.90 -11.26
CA GLN A 98 0.84 33.26 -11.21
C GLN A 98 -0.09 33.44 -9.99
N GLN A 99 -0.97 32.48 -9.71
CA GLN A 99 -1.88 32.50 -8.56
C GLN A 99 -1.12 32.46 -7.23
N LEU A 100 -0.15 31.56 -7.09
CA LEU A 100 0.72 31.48 -5.92
C LEU A 100 1.56 32.74 -5.73
N ARG A 101 1.99 33.41 -6.81
CA ARG A 101 2.62 34.75 -6.74
C ARG A 101 1.66 35.83 -6.25
N LYS A 102 0.38 35.82 -6.68
CA LYS A 102 -0.65 36.73 -6.17
C LYS A 102 -0.87 36.57 -4.66
N VAL A 103 -1.10 35.32 -4.21
CA VAL A 103 -1.26 34.98 -2.78
C VAL A 103 -0.03 35.41 -1.97
N ARG A 104 1.17 35.02 -2.40
CA ARG A 104 2.43 35.40 -1.74
C ARG A 104 2.61 36.92 -1.65
N ASN A 105 2.23 37.67 -2.69
CA ASN A 105 2.31 39.13 -2.68
C ASN A 105 1.30 39.79 -1.73
N GLY A 106 0.10 39.23 -1.57
CA GLY A 106 -0.88 39.66 -0.57
C GLY A 106 -0.38 39.44 0.86
N VAL A 107 0.08 38.22 1.18
CA VAL A 107 0.67 37.90 2.49
C VAL A 107 1.91 38.77 2.77
N ASN A 108 2.80 38.96 1.80
CA ASN A 108 3.95 39.87 1.91
C ASN A 108 3.54 41.35 2.07
N ARG A 109 2.33 41.77 1.65
CA ARG A 109 1.82 43.15 1.85
C ARG A 109 1.33 43.31 3.29
N PHE A 110 0.49 42.37 3.75
CA PHE A 110 0.00 42.29 5.13
C PHE A 110 1.16 42.24 6.14
N GLN A 111 2.12 41.32 5.95
CA GLN A 111 3.29 41.18 6.82
C GLN A 111 4.12 42.47 6.91
N ARG A 112 4.30 43.21 5.82
CA ARG A 112 5.06 44.49 5.85
C ARG A 112 4.34 45.60 6.59
N GLN A 113 3.00 45.66 6.54
CA GLN A 113 2.23 46.63 7.33
C GLN A 113 2.21 46.28 8.84
N LEU A 114 2.40 45.00 9.18
CA LEU A 114 2.42 44.49 10.55
C LEU A 114 3.73 44.78 11.32
N MET A 115 4.82 45.13 10.61
CA MET A 115 6.17 45.20 11.20
C MET A 115 6.60 46.59 11.71
N ASP A 116 5.88 47.68 11.39
CA ASP A 116 6.50 49.02 11.34
C ASP A 116 5.64 50.19 11.86
N VAL A 117 4.58 49.94 12.65
CA VAL A 117 3.71 51.02 13.17
C VAL A 117 3.14 50.73 14.56
N LYS A 118 2.90 51.79 15.36
CA LYS A 118 2.00 51.73 16.52
C LYS A 118 0.55 51.58 16.05
N PRO A 119 -0.31 50.79 16.73
CA PRO A 119 -1.68 50.58 16.30
C PRO A 119 -2.54 51.85 16.45
N THR A 120 -3.13 52.31 15.35
CA THR A 120 -4.28 53.23 15.34
C THR A 120 -5.50 52.52 14.75
N PRO A 121 -6.74 52.96 15.02
CA PRO A 121 -7.95 52.28 14.52
C PRO A 121 -7.97 52.12 12.99
N GLU A 122 -7.53 53.15 12.27
CA GLU A 122 -7.51 53.20 10.79
C GLU A 122 -6.46 52.27 10.19
N LEU A 123 -5.40 51.94 10.95
CA LEU A 123 -4.43 50.93 10.56
C LEU A 123 -4.98 49.51 10.77
N ILE A 124 -5.68 49.28 11.88
CA ILE A 124 -6.31 47.99 12.18
C ILE A 124 -7.37 47.66 11.11
N GLU A 125 -8.15 48.65 10.66
CA GLU A 125 -9.10 48.49 9.57
C GLU A 125 -8.42 48.10 8.25
N ARG A 126 -7.36 48.81 7.83
CA ARG A 126 -6.58 48.44 6.62
C ARG A 126 -5.89 47.08 6.73
N LEU A 127 -5.42 46.70 7.91
CA LEU A 127 -4.86 45.37 8.16
C LEU A 127 -5.93 44.28 7.99
N LYS A 128 -7.15 44.52 8.48
CA LYS A 128 -8.30 43.64 8.28
C LYS A 128 -8.67 43.53 6.79
N ASP A 129 -8.63 44.63 6.03
CA ASP A 129 -8.85 44.61 4.58
C ASP A 129 -7.81 43.76 3.85
N PHE A 130 -6.52 43.95 4.14
CA PHE A 130 -5.45 43.14 3.52
C PHE A 130 -5.47 41.67 3.97
N MET A 131 -5.90 41.38 5.20
CA MET A 131 -6.13 40.02 5.68
C MET A 131 -7.27 39.38 4.87
N THR A 132 -8.39 40.09 4.70
CA THR A 132 -9.56 39.66 3.93
C THR A 132 -9.23 39.47 2.44
N GLU A 133 -8.42 40.34 1.83
CA GLU A 133 -7.91 40.20 0.45
C GLU A 133 -7.07 38.92 0.28
N ALA A 134 -6.23 38.60 1.28
CA ALA A 134 -5.39 37.42 1.29
C ALA A 134 -6.21 36.13 1.54
N GLU A 135 -7.11 36.13 2.52
CA GLU A 135 -8.00 35.00 2.85
C GLU A 135 -8.93 34.65 1.69
N ASN A 136 -9.54 35.65 1.04
CA ASN A 136 -10.34 35.44 -0.17
C ASN A 136 -9.49 34.89 -1.32
N SER A 137 -8.26 35.40 -1.50
CA SER A 137 -7.34 34.89 -2.54
C SER A 137 -6.88 33.45 -2.28
N ILE A 138 -6.71 33.05 -1.02
CA ILE A 138 -6.38 31.68 -0.61
C ILE A 138 -7.59 30.76 -0.80
N THR A 139 -8.78 31.24 -0.45
CA THR A 139 -10.03 30.47 -0.54
C THR A 139 -10.43 30.21 -2.00
N SER A 140 -10.44 31.22 -2.87
CA SER A 140 -10.71 31.01 -4.31
C SER A 140 -9.66 30.10 -4.95
N PHE A 141 -8.38 30.24 -4.62
CA PHE A 141 -7.36 29.30 -5.09
C PHE A 141 -7.65 27.86 -4.65
N LYS A 142 -7.99 27.64 -3.38
CA LYS A 142 -8.33 26.32 -2.84
C LYS A 142 -9.57 25.71 -3.51
N GLU A 143 -10.60 26.52 -3.76
CA GLU A 143 -11.83 26.08 -4.44
C GLU A 143 -11.58 25.74 -5.91
N GLU A 144 -10.83 26.57 -6.64
CA GLU A 144 -10.42 26.28 -8.02
C GLU A 144 -9.58 25.01 -8.12
N GLN A 145 -8.62 24.79 -7.19
CA GLN A 145 -7.83 23.56 -7.16
C GLN A 145 -8.69 22.33 -6.81
N HIS A 146 -9.68 22.46 -5.92
CA HIS A 146 -10.59 21.37 -5.59
C HIS A 146 -11.51 21.01 -6.76
N GLN A 147 -12.10 22.01 -7.44
CA GLN A 147 -12.88 21.82 -8.67
C GLN A 147 -12.05 21.15 -9.76
N ARG A 148 -10.79 21.57 -9.93
CA ARG A 148 -9.87 20.98 -10.92
C ARG A 148 -9.50 19.54 -10.59
N TYR A 149 -9.27 19.21 -9.31
CA TYR A 149 -9.08 17.84 -8.86
C TYR A 149 -10.32 16.98 -9.16
N GLU A 150 -11.52 17.49 -8.88
CA GLU A 150 -12.79 16.83 -9.18
C GLU A 150 -13.01 16.60 -10.69
N GLU A 151 -12.58 17.51 -11.57
CA GLU A 151 -12.57 17.29 -13.03
C GLU A 151 -11.61 16.17 -13.44
N LEU A 152 -10.40 16.18 -12.88
CA LEU A 152 -9.35 15.20 -13.21
C LEU A 152 -9.75 13.80 -12.73
N LEU A 153 -10.28 13.67 -11.51
CA LEU A 153 -10.80 12.41 -10.97
C LEU A 153 -11.93 11.82 -11.85
N LYS A 154 -12.80 12.69 -12.41
CA LYS A 154 -13.87 12.26 -13.34
C LYS A 154 -13.31 11.83 -14.70
N LYS A 155 -12.29 12.52 -15.22
CA LYS A 155 -11.58 12.13 -16.45
C LYS A 155 -10.82 10.82 -16.27
N GLU A 156 -10.14 10.64 -15.15
CA GLU A 156 -9.42 9.41 -14.77
C GLU A 156 -10.38 8.22 -14.68
N ASN A 157 -11.50 8.36 -13.94
CA ASN A 157 -12.54 7.32 -13.87
C ASN A 157 -13.15 6.99 -15.24
N THR A 158 -13.35 8.00 -16.09
CA THR A 158 -13.87 7.79 -17.46
C THR A 158 -12.84 7.04 -18.32
N CYS A 159 -11.59 7.48 -18.31
CA CYS A 159 -10.48 6.83 -19.01
C CYS A 159 -10.28 5.38 -18.55
N TRP A 160 -10.32 5.12 -17.24
CA TRP A 160 -10.24 3.77 -16.67
C TRP A 160 -11.41 2.89 -17.13
N GLN A 161 -12.63 3.42 -17.16
CA GLN A 161 -13.80 2.70 -17.70
C GLN A 161 -13.67 2.42 -19.20
N GLU A 162 -13.11 3.35 -19.99
CA GLU A 162 -12.83 3.16 -21.41
C GLU A 162 -11.72 2.12 -21.63
N VAL A 163 -10.61 2.18 -20.87
CA VAL A 163 -9.53 1.19 -20.89
C VAL A 163 -10.09 -0.18 -20.52
N CYS A 164 -10.80 -0.35 -19.41
CA CYS A 164 -11.39 -1.63 -19.05
C CYS A 164 -12.49 -2.11 -20.01
N ALA A 165 -13.13 -1.21 -20.77
CA ALA A 165 -14.03 -1.59 -21.87
C ALA A 165 -13.26 -2.03 -23.13
N LEU A 166 -12.11 -1.42 -23.41
CA LEU A 166 -11.20 -1.80 -24.48
C LEU A 166 -10.48 -3.12 -24.17
N GLU A 167 -9.98 -3.33 -22.95
CA GLU A 167 -9.44 -4.60 -22.46
C GLU A 167 -10.46 -5.73 -22.59
N LYS A 168 -11.73 -5.49 -22.22
CA LYS A 168 -12.81 -6.46 -22.41
C LYS A 168 -13.11 -6.73 -23.88
N LYS A 169 -13.03 -5.70 -24.75
CA LYS A 169 -13.14 -5.89 -26.22
C LYS A 169 -11.94 -6.67 -26.78
N ILE A 170 -10.71 -6.39 -26.33
CA ILE A 170 -9.48 -7.08 -26.73
C ILE A 170 -9.50 -8.54 -26.24
N GLY A 171 -9.98 -8.80 -25.03
CA GLY A 171 -10.21 -10.16 -24.52
C GLY A 171 -11.29 -10.90 -25.33
N VAL A 172 -12.39 -10.23 -25.67
CA VAL A 172 -13.40 -10.78 -26.59
C VAL A 172 -12.85 -10.98 -28.00
N TRP A 173 -11.91 -10.14 -28.48
CA TRP A 173 -11.23 -10.32 -29.77
C TRP A 173 -10.16 -11.41 -29.73
N ALA A 174 -9.49 -11.65 -28.61
CA ALA A 174 -8.59 -12.79 -28.42
C ALA A 174 -9.39 -14.10 -28.38
N LEU A 175 -10.54 -14.12 -27.68
CA LEU A 175 -11.48 -15.25 -27.68
C LEU A 175 -12.16 -15.45 -29.04
N ALA A 176 -12.50 -14.38 -29.76
CA ALA A 176 -13.02 -14.45 -31.12
C ALA A 176 -11.93 -14.79 -32.15
N GLY A 177 -10.66 -14.50 -31.86
CA GLY A 177 -9.49 -15.00 -32.56
C GLY A 177 -9.36 -16.50 -32.37
N ALA A 178 -9.37 -16.99 -31.13
CA ALA A 178 -9.37 -18.42 -30.83
C ALA A 178 -10.59 -19.17 -31.42
N ALA A 179 -11.76 -18.53 -31.48
CA ALA A 179 -12.95 -19.09 -32.15
C ALA A 179 -12.93 -18.92 -33.68
N GLY A 180 -12.20 -17.93 -34.21
CA GLY A 180 -12.05 -17.61 -35.62
C GLY A 180 -10.93 -18.40 -36.31
N THR A 181 -9.89 -18.79 -35.56
CA THR A 181 -8.94 -19.84 -35.96
C THR A 181 -9.51 -21.25 -35.77
N LYS A 182 -10.84 -21.37 -35.81
CA LYS A 182 -11.47 -22.53 -36.45
C LYS A 182 -11.16 -22.52 -37.96
N VAL A 183 -9.90 -22.84 -38.28
CA VAL A 183 -9.65 -23.75 -39.39
C VAL A 183 -10.66 -24.89 -39.22
N PRO A 184 -11.50 -25.19 -40.23
CA PRO A 184 -12.51 -26.24 -40.07
C PRO A 184 -11.78 -27.51 -39.59
N PRO A 185 -12.29 -28.21 -38.56
CA PRO A 185 -11.61 -29.38 -38.05
C PRO A 185 -11.36 -30.31 -39.23
N LEU A 186 -10.08 -30.57 -39.51
CA LEU A 186 -9.68 -31.59 -40.47
C LEU A 186 -10.40 -32.86 -40.03
N ALA A 187 -11.43 -33.23 -40.78
CA ALA A 187 -12.35 -34.26 -40.34
C ALA A 187 -11.53 -35.50 -40.00
N HIS A 188 -11.81 -36.12 -38.84
CA HIS A 188 -11.31 -37.47 -38.54
C HIS A 188 -11.39 -38.28 -39.84
N PRO A 189 -10.25 -38.78 -40.35
CA PRO A 189 -10.12 -39.13 -41.76
C PRO A 189 -11.30 -39.98 -42.14
N ALA A 190 -12.21 -39.37 -42.92
CA ALA A 190 -13.52 -39.96 -43.15
C ALA A 190 -13.31 -41.37 -43.64
N LYS A 191 -14.18 -42.33 -43.28
CA LYS A 191 -14.13 -43.67 -43.85
C LYS A 191 -14.04 -43.53 -45.36
N VAL A 192 -12.82 -43.68 -45.90
CA VAL A 192 -12.59 -43.64 -47.33
C VAL A 192 -13.19 -44.95 -47.80
N CYS A 193 -14.45 -44.87 -48.20
CA CYS A 193 -15.03 -45.88 -49.07
C CYS A 193 -14.02 -46.00 -50.21
N LEU A 194 -13.39 -47.17 -50.32
CA LEU A 194 -12.48 -47.51 -51.40
C LEU A 194 -13.31 -47.74 -52.67
N ALA A 195 -13.85 -46.60 -53.13
CA ALA A 195 -14.86 -46.41 -54.16
C ALA A 195 -14.62 -45.05 -54.86
N ARG A 196 -13.37 -44.58 -54.88
CA ARG A 196 -12.90 -43.77 -56.02
C ARG A 196 -12.69 -44.74 -57.17
N GLY A 197 -13.32 -44.47 -58.31
CA GLY A 197 -13.13 -45.27 -59.52
C GLY A 197 -11.65 -45.29 -59.93
N LEU A 198 -11.16 -46.45 -60.34
CA LEU A 198 -9.82 -46.62 -60.91
C LEU A 198 -9.83 -46.31 -62.42
N ASP A 199 -10.36 -45.14 -62.77
CA ASP A 199 -10.29 -44.57 -64.13
C ASP A 199 -9.46 -43.29 -64.07
N GLY A 200 -8.18 -43.43 -64.42
CA GLY A 200 -7.17 -42.38 -64.35
C GLY A 200 -5.78 -42.96 -64.60
N ASP A 201 -5.33 -42.90 -65.85
CA ASP A 201 -3.97 -43.22 -66.32
C ASP A 201 -3.41 -44.62 -65.97
N LEU A 202 -4.26 -45.66 -66.12
CA LEU A 202 -3.74 -46.99 -66.46
C LEU A 202 -3.27 -46.98 -67.93
N PRO A 203 -2.04 -47.44 -68.26
CA PRO A 203 -1.58 -47.50 -69.65
C PRO A 203 -2.53 -48.34 -70.52
N PRO A 204 -2.74 -47.98 -71.80
CA PRO A 204 -3.78 -48.60 -72.64
C PRO A 204 -3.59 -50.12 -72.81
N GLU A 205 -2.36 -50.63 -72.75
CA GLU A 205 -2.07 -52.07 -72.79
C GLU A 205 -2.60 -52.83 -71.56
N VAL A 206 -2.77 -52.15 -70.43
CA VAL A 206 -3.36 -52.71 -69.20
C VAL A 206 -4.88 -52.86 -69.38
N THR A 207 -5.52 -51.80 -69.86
CA THR A 207 -6.96 -51.75 -70.14
C THR A 207 -7.36 -52.61 -71.35
N GLU A 208 -6.41 -52.96 -72.23
CA GLU A 208 -6.61 -53.96 -73.29
C GLU A 208 -6.69 -55.38 -72.71
N LEU A 209 -5.74 -55.77 -71.85
CA LEU A 209 -5.77 -57.08 -71.17
C LEU A 209 -7.05 -57.26 -70.34
N GLU A 210 -7.47 -56.24 -69.60
CA GLU A 210 -8.63 -56.33 -68.72
C GLU A 210 -9.96 -56.38 -69.48
N ARG A 211 -10.06 -55.68 -70.64
CA ARG A 211 -11.19 -55.87 -71.57
C ARG A 211 -11.15 -57.22 -72.27
N PHE A 212 -9.99 -57.72 -72.69
CA PHE A 212 -9.84 -59.05 -73.26
C PHE A 212 -10.31 -60.13 -72.28
N LEU A 213 -9.87 -60.08 -71.02
CA LEU A 213 -10.30 -61.01 -69.97
C LEU A 213 -11.81 -60.93 -69.68
N MET A 214 -12.42 -59.74 -69.66
CA MET A 214 -13.88 -59.62 -69.49
C MET A 214 -14.66 -60.23 -70.67
N LEU A 215 -14.21 -60.00 -71.91
CA LEU A 215 -14.90 -60.47 -73.12
C LEU A 215 -14.73 -61.97 -73.42
N THR A 216 -13.70 -62.62 -72.85
CA THR A 216 -13.33 -64.00 -73.20
C THR A 216 -13.52 -65.01 -72.06
N GLY A 217 -14.38 -64.71 -71.07
CA GLY A 217 -14.67 -65.66 -69.98
C GLY A 217 -13.57 -65.76 -68.92
N GLY A 218 -12.89 -64.64 -68.63
CA GLY A 218 -11.94 -64.52 -67.53
C GLY A 218 -10.60 -65.23 -67.76
N ARG A 219 -9.89 -65.50 -66.65
CA ARG A 219 -8.53 -66.08 -66.67
C ARG A 219 -8.44 -67.52 -67.19
N GLN A 220 -9.58 -68.17 -67.45
CA GLN A 220 -9.67 -69.56 -67.93
C GLN A 220 -10.29 -69.66 -69.34
N GLY A 221 -10.56 -68.54 -70.02
CA GLY A 221 -11.04 -68.55 -71.41
C GLY A 221 -12.46 -69.08 -71.59
N GLY A 222 -13.29 -69.04 -70.54
CA GLY A 222 -14.61 -69.68 -70.51
C GLY A 222 -14.58 -71.21 -70.33
N TRP A 223 -13.40 -71.83 -70.23
CA TRP A 223 -13.26 -73.22 -69.79
C TRP A 223 -13.34 -73.32 -68.26
N ASP A 224 -13.67 -74.50 -67.74
CA ASP A 224 -13.51 -74.77 -66.30
C ASP A 224 -12.04 -74.99 -65.92
N GLN A 225 -11.76 -74.95 -64.62
CA GLN A 225 -10.41 -75.07 -64.09
C GLN A 225 -9.75 -76.43 -64.41
N CYS A 226 -10.50 -77.53 -64.44
CA CYS A 226 -9.94 -78.86 -64.64
C CYS A 226 -9.48 -79.06 -66.10
N ASP A 227 -10.32 -78.64 -67.05
CA ASP A 227 -9.98 -78.65 -68.47
C ASP A 227 -8.87 -77.65 -68.78
N HIS A 228 -8.92 -76.45 -68.21
CA HIS A 228 -7.89 -75.42 -68.38
C HIS A 228 -6.52 -75.90 -67.85
N GLU A 229 -6.48 -76.47 -66.65
CA GLU A 229 -5.25 -77.05 -66.10
C GLU A 229 -4.75 -78.24 -66.92
N SER A 230 -5.65 -79.08 -67.46
CA SER A 230 -5.29 -80.22 -68.32
C SER A 230 -4.67 -79.75 -69.64
N PHE A 231 -5.24 -78.72 -70.26
CA PHE A 231 -4.65 -78.01 -71.40
C PHE A 231 -3.26 -77.44 -71.07
N LEU A 232 -3.09 -76.77 -69.92
CA LEU A 232 -1.78 -76.24 -69.50
C LEU A 232 -0.76 -77.37 -69.27
N LYS A 233 -1.15 -78.48 -68.65
CA LYS A 233 -0.31 -79.67 -68.39
C LYS A 233 0.10 -80.35 -69.69
N ALA A 234 -0.77 -80.39 -70.71
CA ALA A 234 -0.44 -80.86 -72.05
C ALA A 234 0.54 -79.89 -72.75
N ARG A 235 0.21 -78.59 -72.81
CA ARG A 235 1.02 -77.53 -73.42
C ARG A 235 2.45 -77.47 -72.85
N ALA A 236 2.60 -77.58 -71.53
CA ALA A 236 3.90 -77.54 -70.85
C ALA A 236 4.82 -78.72 -71.20
N LYS A 237 4.27 -79.91 -71.49
CA LYS A 237 5.05 -81.09 -71.95
C LYS A 237 5.57 -80.96 -73.39
N LEU A 238 5.06 -79.99 -74.17
CA LEU A 238 5.23 -79.91 -75.63
C LEU A 238 5.98 -78.65 -76.11
N SER A 239 6.54 -77.86 -75.18
CA SER A 239 7.27 -76.63 -75.51
C SER A 239 8.64 -76.94 -76.16
N GLY A 240 8.67 -77.06 -77.48
CA GLY A 240 9.93 -77.08 -78.24
C GLY A 240 9.92 -77.79 -79.60
N LYS A 241 8.88 -78.54 -79.97
CA LYS A 241 8.84 -79.30 -81.24
C LYS A 241 7.53 -79.05 -82.01
N PRO A 242 7.56 -78.52 -83.25
CA PRO A 242 6.33 -78.10 -83.95
C PRO A 242 5.47 -79.30 -84.42
N ALA A 243 6.10 -80.35 -84.97
CA ALA A 243 5.39 -81.43 -85.67
C ALA A 243 4.45 -82.29 -84.79
N HIS A 244 4.64 -82.31 -83.45
CA HIS A 244 3.83 -83.10 -82.53
C HIS A 244 2.74 -82.28 -81.79
N LYS A 245 2.71 -80.95 -81.93
CA LYS A 245 1.75 -80.08 -81.22
C LYS A 245 0.30 -80.43 -81.53
N MET A 246 -0.02 -80.68 -82.80
CA MET A 246 -1.39 -80.89 -83.29
C MET A 246 -2.03 -82.18 -82.78
N GLU A 247 -1.22 -83.19 -82.47
CA GLU A 247 -1.68 -84.54 -82.12
C GLU A 247 -1.79 -84.73 -80.60
N ALA A 248 -0.85 -84.17 -79.82
CA ALA A 248 -0.91 -84.24 -78.36
C ALA A 248 -1.90 -83.25 -77.73
N LEU A 249 -2.39 -82.24 -78.47
CA LEU A 249 -3.54 -81.42 -78.06
C LEU A 249 -4.87 -82.19 -78.08
N LEU A 250 -4.93 -83.38 -78.69
CA LEU A 250 -6.11 -84.26 -78.66
C LEU A 250 -6.28 -85.03 -77.34
N GLN A 251 -5.41 -84.82 -76.34
CA GLN A 251 -5.44 -85.52 -75.05
C GLN A 251 -6.17 -84.77 -73.93
N VAL A 252 -6.91 -83.68 -74.24
CA VAL A 252 -7.88 -83.08 -73.30
C VAL A 252 -9.17 -83.91 -73.34
N PRO A 253 -9.59 -84.59 -72.24
CA PRO A 253 -10.75 -85.48 -72.28
C PRO A 253 -12.05 -84.73 -72.64
N GLY A 254 -12.85 -85.29 -73.55
CA GLY A 254 -14.21 -84.81 -73.83
C GLY A 254 -14.35 -83.52 -74.65
N ARG A 255 -13.25 -82.82 -74.98
CA ARG A 255 -13.28 -81.60 -75.82
C ARG A 255 -13.01 -81.91 -77.29
N ARG A 256 -13.63 -81.15 -78.20
CA ARG A 256 -13.39 -81.32 -79.65
C ARG A 256 -12.13 -80.57 -80.10
N LYS A 257 -11.53 -81.02 -81.21
CA LYS A 257 -10.29 -80.46 -81.77
C LYS A 257 -10.39 -78.96 -82.08
N ASP A 258 -11.54 -78.51 -82.56
CA ASP A 258 -11.85 -77.10 -82.81
C ASP A 258 -11.82 -76.25 -81.52
N GLU A 259 -12.36 -76.78 -80.43
CA GLU A 259 -12.41 -76.08 -79.13
C GLU A 259 -11.00 -75.93 -78.54
N VAL A 260 -10.17 -76.98 -78.59
CA VAL A 260 -8.79 -76.93 -78.07
C VAL A 260 -7.92 -75.95 -78.88
N LEU A 261 -8.13 -75.85 -80.20
CA LEU A 261 -7.38 -74.92 -81.06
C LEU A 261 -7.76 -73.45 -80.80
N GLN A 262 -9.05 -73.15 -80.67
CA GLN A 262 -9.53 -71.81 -80.29
C GLN A 262 -8.98 -71.40 -78.91
N HIS A 263 -8.87 -72.34 -77.98
CA HIS A 263 -8.32 -72.09 -76.65
C HIS A 263 -6.79 -71.89 -76.64
N GLU A 264 -6.05 -72.59 -77.51
CA GLU A 264 -4.63 -72.35 -77.76
C GLU A 264 -4.35 -70.95 -78.35
N GLU A 265 -5.18 -70.50 -79.30
CA GLU A 265 -5.11 -69.14 -79.85
C GLU A 265 -5.46 -68.06 -78.80
N TRP A 266 -6.53 -68.27 -78.03
CA TRP A 266 -6.90 -67.41 -76.91
C TRP A 266 -5.77 -67.28 -75.88
N TYR A 267 -5.17 -68.40 -75.46
CA TYR A 267 -4.11 -68.39 -74.45
C TYR A 267 -2.79 -67.81 -74.99
N GLN A 268 -2.50 -67.94 -76.29
CA GLN A 268 -1.42 -67.19 -76.93
C GLN A 268 -1.68 -65.67 -76.89
N ARG A 269 -2.91 -65.22 -77.17
CA ARG A 269 -3.27 -63.79 -77.06
C ARG A 269 -3.21 -63.29 -75.61
N LEU A 270 -3.61 -64.10 -74.64
CA LEU A 270 -3.50 -63.77 -73.22
C LEU A 270 -2.05 -63.48 -72.82
N LEU A 271 -1.12 -64.41 -73.11
CA LEU A 271 0.31 -64.25 -72.79
C LEU A 271 0.93 -63.02 -73.44
N TYR A 272 0.54 -62.70 -74.69
CA TYR A 272 0.98 -61.49 -75.37
C TYR A 272 0.54 -60.22 -74.62
N LEU A 273 -0.71 -60.17 -74.17
CA LEU A 273 -1.27 -59.03 -73.45
C LEU A 273 -0.72 -58.89 -72.01
N GLU A 274 -0.48 -60.01 -71.31
CA GLU A 274 0.19 -60.00 -70.01
C GLU A 274 1.62 -59.45 -70.09
N GLU A 275 2.38 -59.82 -71.13
CA GLU A 275 3.72 -59.29 -71.34
C GLU A 275 3.71 -57.80 -71.75
N LYS A 276 2.74 -57.37 -72.58
CA LYS A 276 2.54 -55.94 -72.86
C LYS A 276 2.22 -55.13 -71.60
N LYS A 277 1.35 -55.64 -70.71
CA LYS A 277 1.07 -55.05 -69.39
C LYS A 277 2.33 -54.97 -68.52
N ARG A 278 3.16 -56.03 -68.47
CA ARG A 278 4.43 -56.05 -67.73
C ARG A 278 5.38 -54.96 -68.23
N GLN A 279 5.55 -54.81 -69.54
CA GLN A 279 6.41 -53.80 -70.14
C GLN A 279 5.90 -52.36 -69.93
N ALA A 280 4.58 -52.13 -70.03
CA ALA A 280 3.98 -50.82 -69.79
C ALA A 280 4.17 -50.35 -68.33
N ILE A 281 3.95 -51.25 -67.37
CA ILE A 281 4.18 -50.98 -65.94
C ILE A 281 5.67 -50.67 -65.66
N HIS A 282 6.59 -51.37 -66.32
CA HIS A 282 8.03 -51.08 -66.18
C HIS A 282 8.39 -49.69 -66.72
N ARG A 283 7.93 -49.33 -67.93
CA ARG A 283 8.11 -47.98 -68.51
C ARG A 283 7.62 -46.89 -67.57
N TRP A 284 6.38 -47.02 -67.07
CA TRP A 284 5.75 -46.06 -66.16
C TRP A 284 6.54 -45.87 -64.86
N LYS A 285 7.05 -46.96 -64.25
CA LYS A 285 7.89 -46.87 -63.03
C LYS A 285 9.18 -46.09 -63.27
N VAL A 286 9.92 -46.42 -64.33
CA VAL A 286 11.19 -45.74 -64.67
C VAL A 286 10.96 -44.26 -64.98
N GLN A 287 9.90 -43.93 -65.72
CA GLN A 287 9.59 -42.55 -66.10
C GLN A 287 9.14 -41.71 -64.89
N ARG A 288 8.35 -42.29 -63.98
CA ARG A 288 7.95 -41.64 -62.72
C ARG A 288 9.13 -41.45 -61.75
N GLN A 289 10.07 -42.39 -61.70
CA GLN A 289 11.29 -42.26 -60.90
C GLN A 289 12.15 -41.09 -61.40
N LYS A 290 12.46 -41.03 -62.70
CA LYS A 290 13.22 -39.92 -63.30
C LYS A 290 12.57 -38.55 -63.07
N LYS A 291 11.22 -38.47 -63.12
CA LYS A 291 10.50 -37.22 -62.81
C LYS A 291 10.73 -36.79 -61.35
N ARG A 292 10.61 -37.73 -60.41
CA ARG A 292 10.84 -37.46 -58.97
C ARG A 292 12.29 -37.05 -58.67
N GLU A 293 13.27 -37.66 -59.35
CA GLU A 293 14.69 -37.31 -59.21
C GLU A 293 14.98 -35.89 -59.74
N ALA A 294 14.36 -35.49 -60.86
CA ALA A 294 14.45 -34.12 -61.37
C ALA A 294 13.71 -33.09 -60.50
N GLU A 295 12.54 -33.45 -59.95
CA GLU A 295 11.79 -32.62 -59.00
C GLU A 295 12.56 -32.40 -57.70
N LEU A 296 13.23 -33.43 -57.17
CA LEU A 296 14.09 -33.29 -55.98
C LEU A 296 15.25 -32.33 -56.25
N LYS A 297 15.91 -32.46 -57.41
CA LYS A 297 17.07 -31.63 -57.73
C LYS A 297 16.71 -30.15 -57.92
N GLN A 298 15.56 -29.85 -58.53
CA GLN A 298 15.03 -28.47 -58.59
C GLN A 298 14.54 -27.92 -57.23
N GLN A 299 14.32 -28.77 -56.24
CA GLN A 299 14.04 -28.36 -54.87
C GLN A 299 15.35 -27.97 -54.17
N GLU A 300 16.37 -28.85 -54.23
CA GLU A 300 17.71 -28.61 -53.67
C GLU A 300 18.37 -27.35 -54.26
N GLU A 301 18.36 -27.19 -55.60
CA GLU A 301 18.93 -26.02 -56.29
C GLU A 301 18.25 -24.68 -55.89
N LYS A 302 17.00 -24.72 -55.40
CA LYS A 302 16.29 -23.52 -54.86
C LYS A 302 16.55 -23.28 -53.38
N GLU A 303 16.64 -24.34 -52.59
CA GLU A 303 16.94 -24.25 -51.16
C GLU A 303 18.39 -23.80 -50.92
N ASP A 304 19.33 -24.13 -51.80
CA ASP A 304 20.69 -23.56 -51.78
C ASP A 304 20.72 -22.09 -52.17
N ALA A 305 20.00 -21.68 -53.23
CA ALA A 305 19.91 -20.28 -53.63
C ALA A 305 19.29 -19.39 -52.53
N ALA A 306 18.20 -19.85 -51.90
CA ALA A 306 17.56 -19.15 -50.79
C ALA A 306 18.48 -19.02 -49.57
N ARG A 307 19.27 -20.05 -49.25
CA ARG A 307 20.27 -19.99 -48.17
C ARG A 307 21.43 -19.02 -48.45
N GLN A 308 21.78 -18.80 -49.71
CA GLN A 308 22.77 -17.78 -50.08
C GLN A 308 22.19 -16.37 -49.94
N GLU A 309 20.98 -16.12 -50.43
CA GLU A 309 20.30 -14.82 -50.32
C GLU A 309 20.01 -14.44 -48.84
N GLU A 310 19.63 -15.41 -48.00
CA GLU A 310 19.45 -15.21 -46.56
C GLU A 310 20.78 -14.90 -45.84
N ALA A 311 21.88 -15.55 -46.23
CA ALA A 311 23.21 -15.29 -45.67
C ALA A 311 23.76 -13.91 -46.05
N GLU A 312 23.61 -13.50 -47.32
CA GLU A 312 24.00 -12.15 -47.76
C GLU A 312 23.18 -11.05 -47.07
N LEU A 313 21.87 -11.29 -46.89
CA LEU A 313 21.00 -10.37 -46.15
C LEU A 313 21.40 -10.27 -44.67
N ALA A 314 21.74 -11.40 -44.03
CA ALA A 314 22.20 -11.42 -42.65
C ALA A 314 23.54 -10.69 -42.47
N GLU A 315 24.50 -10.86 -43.39
CA GLU A 315 25.78 -10.14 -43.32
C GLU A 315 25.58 -8.62 -43.54
N ALA A 316 24.70 -8.24 -44.47
CA ALA A 316 24.34 -6.83 -44.70
C ALA A 316 23.66 -6.19 -43.47
N GLN A 317 22.79 -6.92 -42.77
CA GLN A 317 22.20 -6.46 -41.50
C GLN A 317 23.25 -6.35 -40.39
N GLN A 318 24.16 -7.33 -40.26
CA GLN A 318 25.21 -7.32 -39.25
C GLN A 318 26.16 -6.12 -39.44
N ARG A 319 26.55 -5.81 -40.67
CA ARG A 319 27.38 -4.64 -41.02
C ARG A 319 26.69 -3.32 -40.64
N ARG A 320 25.42 -3.13 -40.98
CA ARG A 320 24.64 -1.94 -40.59
C ARG A 320 24.54 -1.79 -39.07
N ALA A 321 24.22 -2.87 -38.35
CA ALA A 321 24.16 -2.87 -36.90
C ALA A 321 25.52 -2.57 -36.24
N GLU A 322 26.64 -2.81 -36.93
CA GLU A 322 27.98 -2.45 -36.46
C GLU A 322 28.32 -0.97 -36.73
N GLU A 323 27.88 -0.41 -37.86
CA GLU A 323 27.96 1.03 -38.13
C GLU A 323 27.08 1.83 -37.16
N GLU A 324 25.82 1.43 -36.93
CA GLU A 324 24.92 2.05 -35.94
C GLU A 324 25.50 2.02 -34.52
N ARG A 325 26.09 0.88 -34.09
CA ARG A 325 26.79 0.79 -32.80
C ARG A 325 27.99 1.72 -32.72
N ARG A 326 28.73 1.91 -33.82
CA ARG A 326 29.89 2.80 -33.90
C ARG A 326 29.51 4.28 -33.87
N GLU A 327 28.42 4.66 -34.54
CA GLU A 327 27.86 6.02 -34.48
C GLU A 327 27.29 6.33 -33.09
N ALA A 328 26.53 5.40 -32.49
CA ALA A 328 26.03 5.54 -31.13
C ALA A 328 27.16 5.68 -30.09
N ALA A 329 28.25 4.92 -30.24
CA ALA A 329 29.44 5.06 -29.40
C ALA A 329 30.13 6.43 -29.59
N ALA A 330 30.22 6.94 -30.81
CA ALA A 330 30.78 8.26 -31.09
C ALA A 330 29.92 9.39 -30.50
N GLN A 331 28.60 9.33 -30.64
CA GLN A 331 27.68 10.28 -30.01
C GLN A 331 27.76 10.22 -28.48
N LEU A 332 27.91 9.03 -27.90
CA LEU A 332 28.06 8.86 -26.44
C LEU A 332 29.36 9.49 -25.91
N GLU A 333 30.49 9.39 -26.63
CA GLU A 333 31.72 10.08 -26.23
C GLU A 333 31.65 11.60 -26.41
N LEU A 334 30.98 12.10 -27.46
CA LEU A 334 30.70 13.54 -27.61
C LEU A 334 29.84 14.06 -26.45
N TRP A 335 28.78 13.35 -26.08
CA TRP A 335 27.93 13.69 -24.94
C TRP A 335 28.68 13.63 -23.60
N LYS A 336 29.57 12.65 -23.39
CA LYS A 336 30.45 12.59 -22.22
C LYS A 336 31.43 13.77 -22.17
N ALA A 337 31.95 14.22 -23.31
CA ALA A 337 32.83 15.38 -23.38
C ALA A 337 32.07 16.68 -23.05
N GLU A 338 30.87 16.87 -23.60
CA GLU A 338 30.00 18.00 -23.28
C GLU A 338 29.60 18.00 -21.79
N ARG A 339 29.23 16.85 -21.23
CA ARG A 339 28.89 16.73 -19.79
C ARG A 339 30.05 17.11 -18.88
N ARG A 340 31.28 16.65 -19.17
CA ARG A 340 32.47 17.05 -18.41
C ARG A 340 32.74 18.56 -18.47
N LEU A 341 32.40 19.21 -19.59
CA LEU A 341 32.51 20.67 -19.72
C LEU A 341 31.46 21.39 -18.86
N GLN A 342 30.21 20.94 -18.90
CA GLN A 342 29.12 21.48 -18.07
C GLN A 342 29.41 21.30 -16.57
N GLU A 343 29.88 20.12 -16.16
CA GLU A 343 30.30 19.82 -14.78
C GLU A 343 31.44 20.75 -14.32
N ALA A 344 32.42 21.04 -15.19
CA ALA A 344 33.49 21.98 -14.88
C ALA A 344 32.99 23.44 -14.74
N GLU A 345 32.06 23.88 -15.59
CA GLU A 345 31.43 25.21 -15.47
C GLU A 345 30.52 25.34 -14.24
N GLU A 346 29.85 24.26 -13.81
CA GLU A 346 29.07 24.23 -12.57
C GLU A 346 29.97 24.23 -11.33
N GLU A 347 31.08 23.47 -11.34
CA GLU A 347 32.09 23.52 -10.29
C GLU A 347 32.72 24.91 -10.18
N GLU A 348 33.11 25.54 -11.29
CA GLU A 348 33.68 26.89 -11.24
C GLU A 348 32.67 27.94 -10.74
N ARG A 349 31.40 27.84 -11.15
CA ARG A 349 30.31 28.66 -10.59
C ARG A 349 30.16 28.44 -9.09
N ARG A 350 30.16 27.18 -8.61
CA ARG A 350 30.04 26.85 -7.18
C ARG A 350 31.20 27.42 -6.37
N VAL A 351 32.43 27.32 -6.86
CA VAL A 351 33.62 27.91 -6.22
C VAL A 351 33.54 29.44 -6.19
N ARG A 352 33.14 30.09 -7.31
CA ARG A 352 32.95 31.55 -7.38
C ARG A 352 31.88 32.02 -6.38
N GLU A 353 30.76 31.30 -6.26
CA GLU A 353 29.71 31.59 -5.29
C GLU A 353 30.16 31.36 -3.84
N GLU A 354 30.90 30.28 -3.55
CA GLU A 354 31.39 30.02 -2.19
C GLU A 354 32.37 31.10 -1.73
N VAL A 355 33.27 31.57 -2.61
CA VAL A 355 34.16 32.71 -2.35
C VAL A 355 33.36 33.99 -2.06
N LEU A 356 32.28 34.24 -2.80
CA LEU A 356 31.41 35.39 -2.58
C LEU A 356 30.64 35.29 -1.25
N GLN A 357 30.14 34.11 -0.89
CA GLN A 357 29.49 33.85 0.39
C GLN A 357 30.47 33.99 1.57
N ARG A 358 31.68 33.42 1.47
CA ARG A 358 32.76 33.57 2.47
C ARG A 358 33.12 35.04 2.69
N ARG A 359 33.14 35.86 1.63
CA ARG A 359 33.33 37.32 1.72
C ARG A 359 32.18 38.02 2.44
N ARG A 360 30.93 37.78 2.03
CA ARG A 360 29.73 38.37 2.67
C ARG A 360 29.67 38.01 4.16
N ALA A 361 29.88 36.74 4.50
CA ALA A 361 29.91 36.26 5.88
C ALA A 361 31.10 36.79 6.71
N LYS A 362 32.13 37.38 6.08
CA LYS A 362 33.22 38.08 6.78
C LYS A 362 32.87 39.55 7.05
N GLU A 363 32.26 40.23 6.06
CA GLU A 363 31.77 41.60 6.20
C GLU A 363 30.61 41.67 7.21
N GLU A 364 29.70 40.69 7.21
CA GLU A 364 28.58 40.60 8.16
C GLU A 364 29.06 40.35 9.61
N ARG A 365 30.01 39.44 9.82
CA ARG A 365 30.63 39.25 11.15
C ARG A 365 31.33 40.51 11.65
N ARG A 366 31.92 41.32 10.77
CA ARG A 366 32.49 42.63 11.13
C ARG A 366 31.39 43.60 11.59
N ARG A 367 30.28 43.70 10.84
CA ARG A 367 29.11 44.51 11.24
C ARG A 367 28.49 44.06 12.57
N GLN A 368 28.41 42.75 12.81
CA GLN A 368 27.92 42.20 14.09
C GLN A 368 28.85 42.58 15.26
N GLN A 369 30.16 42.62 15.06
CA GLN A 369 31.13 43.11 16.06
C GLN A 369 31.01 44.63 16.28
N GLU A 370 30.88 45.41 15.20
CA GLU A 370 30.66 46.87 15.26
C GLU A 370 29.38 47.21 16.06
N VAL A 371 28.25 46.54 15.76
CA VAL A 371 26.98 46.69 16.47
C VAL A 371 27.07 46.23 17.93
N LYS A 372 27.75 45.11 18.22
CA LYS A 372 27.95 44.63 19.59
C LYS A 372 28.71 45.65 20.44
N LEU A 373 29.80 46.23 19.91
CA LEU A 373 30.58 47.25 20.62
C LEU A 373 29.76 48.53 20.85
N ALA A 374 28.95 48.95 19.88
CA ALA A 374 28.03 50.07 20.04
C ALA A 374 26.96 49.81 21.12
N LEU A 375 26.38 48.61 21.17
CA LEU A 375 25.40 48.21 22.18
C LEU A 375 26.02 48.15 23.58
N GLU A 376 27.24 47.61 23.71
CA GLU A 376 27.97 47.59 24.99
C GLU A 376 28.31 49.01 25.47
N ALA A 377 28.75 49.89 24.58
CA ALA A 377 29.01 51.30 24.90
C ALA A 377 27.74 52.03 25.36
N HIS A 378 26.63 51.88 24.62
CA HIS A 378 25.33 52.46 24.99
C HIS A 378 24.83 51.90 26.34
N THR A 379 25.02 50.61 26.61
CA THR A 379 24.62 49.99 27.88
C THR A 379 25.44 50.52 29.07
N ARG A 380 26.75 50.73 28.89
CA ARG A 380 27.61 51.37 29.91
C ARG A 380 27.23 52.83 30.15
N ALA A 381 26.96 53.59 29.10
CA ALA A 381 26.50 54.98 29.21
C ALA A 381 25.16 55.08 29.97
N ARG A 382 24.20 54.19 29.66
CA ARG A 382 22.91 54.16 30.36
C ARG A 382 23.07 53.83 31.85
N LYS A 383 23.93 52.86 32.21
CA LYS A 383 24.25 52.57 33.61
C LYS A 383 24.86 53.77 34.34
N GLN A 384 25.82 54.45 33.73
CA GLN A 384 26.43 55.65 34.33
C GLN A 384 25.42 56.81 34.50
N GLN A 385 24.38 56.86 33.66
CA GLN A 385 23.28 57.82 33.79
C GLN A 385 22.29 57.41 34.90
N GLU A 386 21.97 56.11 35.01
CA GLU A 386 21.16 55.55 36.10
C GLU A 386 21.84 55.73 37.48
N GLU A 387 23.15 55.45 37.58
CA GLU A 387 23.96 55.66 38.79
C GLU A 387 24.00 57.13 39.23
N ARG A 388 24.15 58.06 38.27
CA ARG A 388 24.12 59.50 38.55
C ARG A 388 22.74 59.97 39.04
N TYR A 389 21.67 59.50 38.39
CA TYR A 389 20.30 59.83 38.78
C TYR A 389 19.96 59.31 40.19
N LEU A 390 20.44 58.10 40.55
CA LEU A 390 20.29 57.57 41.90
C LEU A 390 21.04 58.40 42.95
N LEU A 391 22.30 58.78 42.67
CA LEU A 391 23.09 59.67 43.56
C LEU A 391 22.45 61.05 43.73
N GLU A 392 21.89 61.63 42.67
CA GLU A 392 21.21 62.92 42.70
C GLU A 392 19.91 62.82 43.54
N LYS A 393 19.13 61.75 43.36
CA LYS A 393 17.93 61.46 44.14
C LYS A 393 18.22 61.17 45.62
N GLU A 394 19.29 60.44 45.95
CA GLU A 394 19.72 60.24 47.34
C GLU A 394 20.13 61.56 48.00
N TYR A 395 20.78 62.46 47.25
CA TYR A 395 21.13 63.79 47.74
C TYR A 395 19.89 64.67 47.97
N GLU A 396 18.90 64.64 47.07
CA GLU A 396 17.60 65.31 47.26
C GLU A 396 16.83 64.75 48.47
N GLU A 397 16.77 63.42 48.64
CA GLU A 397 16.12 62.79 49.79
C GLU A 397 16.81 63.13 51.11
N GLN A 398 18.15 63.21 51.15
CA GLN A 398 18.89 63.71 52.33
C GLN A 398 18.56 65.17 52.62
N ARG A 399 18.53 66.03 51.59
CA ARG A 399 18.20 67.46 51.72
C ARG A 399 16.77 67.68 52.22
N GLU A 400 15.80 66.93 51.71
CA GLU A 400 14.43 66.95 52.25
C GLU A 400 14.38 66.42 53.68
N LYS A 401 15.10 65.34 54.01
CA LYS A 401 15.12 64.75 55.36
C LYS A 401 15.69 65.73 56.39
N GLU A 402 16.76 66.45 56.05
CA GLU A 402 17.27 67.56 56.86
C GLU A 402 16.24 68.70 57.01
N GLN A 403 15.62 69.12 55.91
CA GLN A 403 14.63 70.20 55.95
C GLN A 403 13.41 69.83 56.80
N ARG A 404 12.90 68.59 56.66
CA ARG A 404 11.85 68.01 57.51
C ARG A 404 12.29 67.92 58.98
N GLN A 405 13.54 67.54 59.27
CA GLN A 405 14.07 67.55 60.65
C GLN A 405 14.16 68.96 61.25
N ARG A 406 14.61 69.96 60.47
CA ARG A 406 14.65 71.38 60.92
C ARG A 406 13.24 71.90 61.17
N SER A 407 12.29 71.65 60.27
CA SER A 407 10.87 71.99 60.45
C SER A 407 10.23 71.26 61.62
N ALA A 408 10.58 69.99 61.86
CA ALA A 408 10.11 69.23 63.00
C ALA A 408 10.70 69.74 64.33
N ALA A 409 11.97 70.16 64.37
CA ALA A 409 12.57 70.76 65.57
C ALA A 409 11.93 72.11 65.91
N ILE A 410 11.66 72.96 64.92
CA ILE A 410 10.88 74.20 65.08
C ILE A 410 9.46 73.88 65.58
N GLY A 411 8.81 72.88 64.97
CA GLY A 411 7.49 72.40 65.38
C GLY A 411 7.46 71.90 66.82
N ILE A 412 8.41 71.05 67.22
CA ILE A 412 8.55 70.52 68.59
C ILE A 412 8.69 71.66 69.60
N ARG A 413 9.50 72.68 69.30
CA ARG A 413 9.65 73.85 70.17
C ARG A 413 8.34 74.63 70.30
N ILE A 414 7.64 74.91 69.19
CA ILE A 414 6.34 75.58 69.19
C ILE A 414 5.30 74.73 69.94
N PHE A 415 5.33 73.41 69.82
CA PHE A 415 4.48 72.50 70.58
C PHE A 415 4.82 72.51 72.07
N GLN A 416 6.09 72.56 72.47
CA GLN A 416 6.50 72.69 73.88
C GLN A 416 6.05 74.01 74.50
N GLU A 417 6.24 75.13 73.80
CA GLU A 417 5.78 76.47 74.24
C GLU A 417 4.23 76.50 74.35
N ARG A 418 3.52 75.95 73.35
CA ARG A 418 2.05 75.83 73.36
C ARG A 418 1.51 74.86 74.42
N ASP A 419 2.22 73.77 74.68
CA ASP A 419 1.76 72.72 75.59
C ASP A 419 2.09 73.03 77.06
N LEU A 420 3.09 73.89 77.34
CA LEU A 420 3.19 74.60 78.63
C LEU A 420 1.94 75.45 78.88
N TYR A 421 1.61 76.33 77.95
CA TYR A 421 0.44 77.21 78.05
C TYR A 421 -0.87 76.41 78.18
N ARG A 422 -1.01 75.30 77.45
CA ARG A 422 -2.13 74.36 77.62
C ARG A 422 -2.09 73.57 78.94
N LEU A 423 -0.93 73.38 79.57
CA LEU A 423 -0.84 72.73 80.88
C LEU A 423 -1.37 73.66 81.98
N GLU A 424 -1.03 74.95 81.93
CA GLU A 424 -1.55 75.98 82.82
C GLU A 424 -3.07 76.13 82.66
N THR A 425 -3.55 76.27 81.41
CA THR A 425 -5.00 76.32 81.12
C THR A 425 -5.71 75.04 81.57
N LYS A 426 -5.10 73.86 81.37
CA LYS A 426 -5.67 72.59 81.84
C LYS A 426 -5.68 72.42 83.36
N LEU A 427 -4.82 73.12 84.10
CA LEU A 427 -4.86 73.10 85.57
C LEU A 427 -6.15 73.75 86.07
N GLN A 428 -6.59 74.82 85.39
CA GLN A 428 -7.86 75.50 85.65
C GLN A 428 -9.05 74.68 85.11
N GLU A 429 -8.98 74.15 83.88
CA GLU A 429 -10.03 73.27 83.35
C GLU A 429 -10.20 71.96 84.13
N LYS A 430 -9.17 71.47 84.82
CA LYS A 430 -9.27 70.24 85.60
C LYS A 430 -10.22 70.43 86.80
N GLN A 431 -10.17 71.59 87.45
CA GLN A 431 -11.04 71.89 88.59
C GLN A 431 -12.52 71.91 88.21
N THR A 432 -12.87 72.20 86.94
CA THR A 432 -14.25 72.11 86.43
C THR A 432 -14.58 70.75 85.81
N LYS A 433 -13.59 70.00 85.30
CA LYS A 433 -13.81 68.68 84.67
C LYS A 433 -13.87 67.53 85.68
N ASP A 434 -13.23 67.65 86.85
CA ASP A 434 -13.35 66.66 87.93
C ASP A 434 -14.83 66.56 88.44
N GLU A 435 -15.67 67.59 88.21
CA GLU A 435 -17.12 67.55 88.44
C GLU A 435 -17.92 66.84 87.31
N GLU A 436 -17.49 66.99 86.04
CA GLU A 436 -18.15 66.38 84.87
C GLU A 436 -17.80 64.89 84.66
N GLU A 437 -16.58 64.48 85.03
CA GLU A 437 -16.04 63.14 84.77
C GLU A 437 -16.89 62.02 85.43
N ILE A 438 -17.45 62.31 86.61
CA ILE A 438 -18.37 61.44 87.38
C ILE A 438 -19.60 61.04 86.54
N LEU A 439 -20.08 61.93 85.68
CA LEU A 439 -21.28 61.70 84.86
C LEU A 439 -20.98 60.87 83.60
N ARG A 440 -19.75 60.97 83.06
CA ARG A 440 -19.42 60.48 81.71
C ARG A 440 -18.92 59.04 81.68
N GLN A 441 -18.16 58.59 82.68
CA GLN A 441 -17.54 57.26 82.64
C GLN A 441 -18.54 56.08 82.70
N LYS A 442 -19.79 56.32 83.14
CA LYS A 442 -20.88 55.32 83.08
C LYS A 442 -21.32 54.91 81.66
N ARG A 443 -20.84 55.54 80.59
CA ARG A 443 -21.31 55.29 79.20
C ARG A 443 -20.30 54.72 78.21
N LEU A 444 -19.00 54.66 78.52
CA LEU A 444 -17.95 54.38 77.51
C LEU A 444 -17.02 53.19 77.82
N ALA A 445 -17.49 52.24 78.64
CA ALA A 445 -16.77 51.00 78.97
C ALA A 445 -17.31 49.73 78.26
N LYS A 446 -18.24 49.86 77.29
CA LYS A 446 -18.96 48.70 76.71
C LYS A 446 -18.68 48.38 75.22
N LEU A 447 -17.80 49.13 74.55
CA LEU A 447 -17.43 48.94 73.13
C LEU A 447 -15.93 49.21 72.93
N LYS A 448 -15.12 48.24 73.37
CA LYS A 448 -13.73 47.98 72.91
C LYS A 448 -13.69 46.54 72.41
N GLU A 449 -12.66 46.18 71.63
CA GLU A 449 -12.56 45.00 70.75
C GLU A 449 -13.34 45.17 69.43
N LYS A 450 -12.85 44.81 68.23
CA LYS A 450 -11.55 44.32 67.68
C LYS A 450 -11.54 44.78 66.19
N MET A 451 -10.54 45.45 65.60
CA MET A 451 -9.29 44.94 64.97
C MET A 451 -9.52 43.61 64.19
N ALA A 452 -9.43 43.51 62.85
CA ALA A 452 -8.30 43.76 61.91
C ALA A 452 -7.19 42.68 62.03
N GLU A 453 -6.44 42.30 60.98
CA GLU A 453 -6.47 42.64 59.53
C GLU A 453 -7.29 41.57 58.71
N GLU A 454 -7.04 40.98 57.52
CA GLU A 454 -6.01 41.01 56.43
C GLU A 454 -6.61 40.37 55.11
N GLU A 455 -5.88 40.29 53.97
CA GLU A 455 -6.32 39.73 52.65
C GLU A 455 -5.33 38.71 52.01
N ASN A 456 -5.81 37.60 51.41
CA ASN A 456 -5.25 37.02 50.16
C ASN A 456 -6.12 35.88 49.57
N SER A 457 -6.10 35.66 48.25
CA SER A 457 -6.70 34.47 47.60
C SER A 457 -6.13 34.20 46.20
N LEU A 458 -5.54 33.03 45.95
CA LEU A 458 -5.01 32.64 44.63
C LEU A 458 -5.10 31.12 44.39
N ALA A 459 -5.85 30.75 43.33
CA ALA A 459 -5.77 29.51 42.54
C ALA A 459 -5.46 28.18 43.29
N GLU A 460 -6.52 27.50 43.74
CA GLU A 460 -6.50 26.04 43.80
C GLU A 460 -6.55 25.47 42.37
N CYS A 461 -5.79 24.40 42.10
CA CYS A 461 -5.77 23.71 40.81
C CYS A 461 -5.94 22.21 41.09
N GLU A 462 -6.99 21.58 40.53
CA GLU A 462 -7.29 20.18 40.81
C GLU A 462 -6.19 19.25 40.30
N GLU A 463 -5.63 18.41 41.20
CA GLU A 463 -4.70 17.36 40.83
C GLU A 463 -5.47 16.20 40.16
N ILE A 464 -5.05 15.79 38.96
CA ILE A 464 -5.75 14.77 38.16
C ILE A 464 -5.07 13.41 38.36
N ASP A 465 -5.72 12.53 39.13
CA ASP A 465 -5.24 11.16 39.39
C ASP A 465 -5.27 10.24 38.17
N PHE A 466 -4.38 9.23 38.18
CA PHE A 466 -4.41 8.11 37.25
C PHE A 466 -5.44 7.04 37.66
N LEU A 467 -6.50 6.86 36.86
CA LEU A 467 -7.67 6.06 37.20
C LEU A 467 -7.52 4.57 36.83
N LYS A 468 -6.46 3.91 37.34
CA LYS A 468 -6.05 2.52 37.04
C LYS A 468 -7.21 1.54 36.80
N ASP A 469 -8.15 1.42 37.74
CA ASP A 469 -9.26 0.46 37.64
C ASP A 469 -10.22 0.73 36.47
N ARG A 470 -10.36 1.99 36.04
CA ARG A 470 -11.16 2.33 34.85
C ARG A 470 -10.46 1.89 33.57
N HIS A 471 -9.13 1.95 33.53
CA HIS A 471 -8.33 1.45 32.41
C HIS A 471 -8.35 -0.08 32.31
N ILE A 472 -8.30 -0.79 33.46
CA ILE A 472 -8.50 -2.25 33.51
C ILE A 472 -9.88 -2.61 32.93
N ARG A 473 -10.95 -1.99 33.44
CA ARG A 473 -12.32 -2.20 32.93
C ARG A 473 -12.50 -1.76 31.48
N PHE A 474 -11.71 -0.80 30.98
CA PHE A 474 -11.73 -0.40 29.58
C PHE A 474 -11.20 -1.52 28.68
N PHE A 475 -10.01 -2.05 28.97
CA PHE A 475 -9.44 -3.15 28.18
C PHE A 475 -10.24 -4.45 28.28
N GLN A 476 -10.83 -4.76 29.43
CA GLN A 476 -11.77 -5.89 29.54
C GLN A 476 -12.91 -5.80 28.53
N ARG A 477 -13.53 -4.61 28.34
CA ARG A 477 -14.59 -4.41 27.34
C ARG A 477 -14.06 -4.53 25.91
N CYS A 478 -12.83 -4.06 25.64
CA CYS A 478 -12.18 -4.20 24.33
C CYS A 478 -11.95 -5.67 23.93
N LEU A 479 -11.77 -6.57 24.90
CA LEU A 479 -11.63 -8.02 24.69
C LEU A 479 -12.97 -8.77 24.59
N GLN A 480 -14.09 -8.10 24.84
CA GLN A 480 -15.43 -8.71 24.84
C GLN A 480 -16.15 -8.47 23.50
N VAL A 481 -16.80 -7.32 23.35
CA VAL A 481 -17.66 -6.99 22.20
C VAL A 481 -17.49 -5.53 21.85
N LEU A 482 -17.20 -5.24 20.58
CA LEU A 482 -17.09 -3.89 20.04
C LEU A 482 -18.38 -3.51 19.31
N PRO A 483 -18.94 -2.30 19.51
CA PRO A 483 -20.06 -1.81 18.70
C PRO A 483 -19.73 -1.73 17.20
N GLU A 484 -20.74 -1.87 16.34
CA GLU A 484 -20.63 -1.90 14.86
C GLU A 484 -19.83 -0.74 14.25
N ARG A 485 -19.78 0.43 14.92
CA ARG A 485 -18.96 1.59 14.52
C ARG A 485 -17.44 1.29 14.42
N TYR A 486 -16.98 0.17 14.98
CA TYR A 486 -15.61 -0.32 14.90
C TYR A 486 -15.40 -1.39 13.82
N SER A 487 -16.37 -1.62 12.94
CA SER A 487 -16.29 -2.59 11.82
C SER A 487 -15.11 -2.36 10.87
N SER A 488 -14.64 -1.11 10.72
CA SER A 488 -13.40 -0.77 10.00
C SER A 488 -12.13 -1.37 10.61
N LEU A 489 -12.18 -1.86 11.85
CA LEU A 489 -11.09 -2.55 12.54
C LEU A 489 -11.18 -4.08 12.42
N GLU A 490 -12.18 -4.65 11.73
CA GLU A 490 -12.40 -6.11 11.66
C GLU A 490 -11.13 -6.85 11.20
N THR A 491 -10.51 -6.40 10.10
CA THR A 491 -9.26 -6.99 9.56
C THR A 491 -8.01 -6.73 10.42
N SER A 492 -8.14 -6.02 11.55
CA SER A 492 -7.05 -5.70 12.48
C SER A 492 -7.38 -5.96 13.95
N ARG A 493 -8.40 -6.78 14.24
CA ARG A 493 -8.84 -7.12 15.61
C ARG A 493 -7.72 -7.70 16.48
N LEU A 494 -6.79 -8.46 15.92
CA LEU A 494 -5.63 -8.98 16.66
C LEU A 494 -4.74 -7.85 17.22
N THR A 495 -4.61 -6.71 16.53
CA THR A 495 -3.94 -5.51 17.06
C THR A 495 -4.72 -4.86 18.20
N ILE A 496 -6.06 -4.87 18.15
CA ILE A 496 -6.91 -4.35 19.23
C ILE A 496 -6.82 -5.25 20.47
N VAL A 497 -6.77 -6.56 20.27
CA VAL A 497 -6.49 -7.54 21.34
C VAL A 497 -5.09 -7.33 21.91
N PHE A 498 -4.07 -7.08 21.09
CA PHE A 498 -2.73 -6.72 21.56
C PHE A 498 -2.71 -5.46 22.44
N PHE A 499 -3.36 -4.37 22.02
CA PHE A 499 -3.45 -3.15 22.84
C PHE A 499 -4.11 -3.42 24.20
N ALA A 500 -5.16 -4.24 24.23
CA ALA A 500 -5.85 -4.58 25.47
C ALA A 500 -5.05 -5.55 26.36
N LEU A 501 -4.39 -6.57 25.80
CA LEU A 501 -3.59 -7.53 26.56
C LEU A 501 -2.27 -6.93 27.06
N SER A 502 -1.54 -6.21 26.21
CA SER A 502 -0.31 -5.51 26.62
C SER A 502 -0.65 -4.38 27.60
N GLY A 503 -1.79 -3.71 27.43
CA GLY A 503 -2.32 -2.73 28.39
C GLY A 503 -2.61 -3.33 29.77
N LEU A 504 -3.31 -4.47 29.83
CA LEU A 504 -3.55 -5.21 31.09
C LEU A 504 -2.25 -5.74 31.71
N ASP A 505 -1.26 -6.13 30.91
CA ASP A 505 0.04 -6.60 31.39
C ASP A 505 0.95 -5.48 31.92
N VAL A 506 0.85 -4.26 31.39
CA VAL A 506 1.48 -3.06 31.94
C VAL A 506 0.74 -2.56 33.20
N LEU A 507 -0.59 -2.72 33.25
CA LEU A 507 -1.43 -2.45 34.43
C LEU A 507 -1.29 -3.48 35.56
N ASP A 508 -0.56 -4.60 35.36
CA ASP A 508 -0.49 -5.72 36.31
C ASP A 508 -1.87 -6.31 36.67
N ALA A 509 -2.69 -6.54 35.63
CA ALA A 509 -4.09 -6.98 35.74
C ALA A 509 -4.39 -8.14 34.76
N MET A 510 -3.46 -9.07 34.61
CA MET A 510 -3.57 -10.22 33.69
C MET A 510 -4.32 -11.43 34.27
N ASP A 511 -4.82 -11.31 35.50
CA ASP A 511 -5.71 -12.24 36.19
C ASP A 511 -7.17 -12.11 35.73
N VAL A 512 -7.58 -10.93 35.25
CA VAL A 512 -8.99 -10.61 34.95
C VAL A 512 -9.51 -11.16 33.61
N ILE A 513 -8.76 -12.08 32.99
CA ILE A 513 -8.97 -12.61 31.63
C ILE A 513 -8.74 -14.12 31.52
N ASP A 514 -9.51 -14.78 30.65
CA ASP A 514 -9.34 -16.20 30.31
C ASP A 514 -8.19 -16.37 29.30
N LYS A 515 -6.97 -16.58 29.82
CA LYS A 515 -5.77 -16.77 28.99
C LYS A 515 -5.87 -17.99 28.06
N PRO A 516 -6.27 -19.20 28.53
CA PRO A 516 -6.46 -20.36 27.65
C PRO A 516 -7.35 -20.08 26.43
N SER A 517 -8.54 -19.50 26.61
CA SER A 517 -9.44 -19.22 25.48
C SER A 517 -8.89 -18.18 24.52
N LEU A 518 -8.19 -17.16 25.03
CA LEU A 518 -7.49 -16.17 24.19
C LEU A 518 -6.33 -16.79 23.41
N ILE A 519 -5.56 -17.70 24.01
CA ILE A 519 -4.48 -18.44 23.33
C ILE A 519 -5.04 -19.29 22.18
N GLU A 520 -6.11 -20.07 22.42
CA GLU A 520 -6.76 -20.83 21.35
C GLU A 520 -7.30 -19.92 20.23
N TRP A 521 -7.89 -18.77 20.58
CA TRP A 521 -8.35 -17.79 19.59
C TRP A 521 -7.21 -17.22 18.74
N ILE A 522 -6.08 -16.82 19.34
CA ILE A 522 -4.91 -16.33 18.58
C ILE A 522 -4.36 -17.43 17.67
N TYR A 523 -4.25 -18.66 18.16
CA TYR A 523 -3.84 -19.79 17.32
C TYR A 523 -4.86 -20.17 16.23
N SER A 524 -6.12 -19.74 16.32
CA SER A 524 -7.09 -19.87 15.22
C SER A 524 -6.84 -18.90 14.07
N LEU A 525 -6.06 -17.84 14.32
CA LEU A 525 -5.67 -16.85 13.32
C LEU A 525 -4.37 -17.20 12.60
N GLN A 526 -3.63 -18.24 13.01
CA GLN A 526 -2.43 -18.65 12.28
C GLN A 526 -2.79 -19.21 10.88
N VAL A 527 -2.10 -18.72 9.86
CA VAL A 527 -2.07 -19.26 8.50
C VAL A 527 -0.94 -20.28 8.47
N LEU A 528 -1.30 -21.55 8.64
CA LEU A 528 -0.38 -22.69 8.58
C LEU A 528 -0.11 -23.11 7.13
N PRO A 529 1.04 -23.78 6.85
CA PRO A 529 1.27 -24.38 5.57
C PRO A 529 0.26 -25.49 5.26
N THR A 530 -0.16 -25.58 4.00
CA THR A 530 -0.94 -26.70 3.45
C THR A 530 -0.11 -27.99 3.40
N GLU A 531 -0.75 -29.15 3.16
CA GLU A 531 -0.07 -30.45 3.11
C GLU A 531 1.03 -30.52 2.03
N ASP A 532 0.83 -29.82 0.92
CA ASP A 532 1.78 -29.65 -0.20
C ASP A 532 2.77 -28.49 0.01
N GLN A 533 2.61 -27.72 1.09
CA GLN A 533 3.39 -26.53 1.47
C GLN A 533 3.42 -25.40 0.42
N SER A 534 2.52 -25.41 -0.57
CA SER A 534 2.51 -24.43 -1.68
C SER A 534 2.21 -22.99 -1.25
N ASN A 535 1.63 -22.78 -0.06
CA ASN A 535 1.32 -21.47 0.50
C ASN A 535 2.38 -20.92 1.49
N LEU A 536 3.60 -21.48 1.57
CA LEU A 536 4.62 -21.04 2.54
C LEU A 536 4.88 -19.52 2.52
N GLY A 537 4.97 -18.90 1.33
CA GLY A 537 5.13 -17.45 1.17
C GLY A 537 3.91 -16.61 1.59
N ARG A 538 2.84 -17.24 2.12
CA ARG A 538 1.62 -16.59 2.63
C ARG A 538 1.35 -16.89 4.10
N CYS A 539 2.22 -17.65 4.77
CA CYS A 539 2.04 -18.05 6.15
C CYS A 539 2.34 -16.90 7.15
N GLY A 540 1.77 -16.98 8.36
CA GLY A 540 1.78 -15.90 9.34
C GLY A 540 0.51 -15.90 10.18
N PHE A 541 -0.02 -14.74 10.56
CA PHE A 541 -1.32 -14.62 11.25
C PHE A 541 -2.28 -13.68 10.50
N ARG A 542 -3.57 -14.02 10.52
CA ARG A 542 -4.70 -13.18 10.10
C ARG A 542 -5.00 -12.14 11.17
N GLY A 543 -5.60 -11.01 10.81
CA GLY A 543 -6.10 -10.04 11.80
C GLY A 543 -7.43 -10.44 12.45
N SER A 544 -8.20 -11.32 11.80
CA SER A 544 -9.45 -11.93 12.32
C SER A 544 -9.89 -13.11 11.45
N SER A 545 -11.05 -13.71 11.78
CA SER A 545 -11.70 -14.78 11.01
C SER A 545 -12.62 -14.30 9.87
N HIS A 546 -12.51 -13.05 9.42
CA HIS A 546 -13.43 -12.42 8.46
C HIS A 546 -13.55 -13.15 7.10
N LEU A 547 -12.53 -13.91 6.69
CA LEU A 547 -12.57 -14.73 5.46
C LEU A 547 -13.50 -15.96 5.55
N GLY A 548 -14.05 -16.28 6.73
CA GLY A 548 -14.93 -17.45 6.91
C GLY A 548 -14.18 -18.80 6.93
N VAL A 549 -12.86 -18.80 7.00
CA VAL A 549 -12.03 -20.00 7.20
C VAL A 549 -12.47 -20.71 8.49
N PRO A 550 -12.68 -22.04 8.50
CA PRO A 550 -13.10 -22.78 9.69
C PRO A 550 -12.17 -22.57 10.89
N TYR A 551 -12.75 -22.46 12.09
CA TYR A 551 -11.99 -22.28 13.33
C TYR A 551 -11.10 -23.50 13.62
N ASN A 552 -9.79 -23.33 13.42
CA ASN A 552 -8.77 -24.34 13.72
C ASN A 552 -7.65 -23.70 14.55
N PRO A 553 -7.58 -23.93 15.89
CA PRO A 553 -6.55 -23.38 16.77
C PRO A 553 -5.20 -24.10 16.60
N SER A 554 -4.64 -23.99 15.39
CA SER A 554 -3.35 -24.56 14.96
C SER A 554 -3.17 -26.06 15.19
N LYS A 555 -4.16 -26.86 14.76
CA LYS A 555 -4.16 -28.33 14.87
C LYS A 555 -4.25 -28.96 13.47
N GLY A 556 -3.24 -29.74 13.08
CA GLY A 556 -3.12 -30.29 11.72
C GLY A 556 -2.65 -29.26 10.68
N PRO A 557 -2.72 -29.58 9.38
CA PRO A 557 -2.27 -28.71 8.29
C PRO A 557 -3.22 -27.53 8.03
N GLY A 558 -2.73 -26.52 7.31
CA GLY A 558 -3.54 -25.40 6.82
C GLY A 558 -4.55 -25.84 5.77
N SER A 559 -5.76 -25.25 5.81
CA SER A 559 -6.77 -25.46 4.77
C SER A 559 -6.50 -24.54 3.56
N PRO A 560 -6.46 -25.04 2.31
CA PRO A 560 -6.20 -24.22 1.14
C PRO A 560 -7.38 -23.26 0.87
N HIS A 561 -7.11 -21.96 0.77
CA HIS A 561 -8.09 -20.94 0.41
C HIS A 561 -7.45 -19.88 -0.51
N PRO A 562 -8.09 -19.46 -1.62
CA PRO A 562 -7.44 -18.61 -2.63
C PRO A 562 -6.91 -17.27 -2.12
N TYR A 563 -7.59 -16.66 -1.14
CA TYR A 563 -7.29 -15.33 -0.60
C TYR A 563 -6.92 -15.34 0.89
N ASP A 564 -6.46 -16.48 1.43
CA ASP A 564 -6.00 -16.57 2.83
C ASP A 564 -4.49 -16.38 2.92
N SER A 565 -4.07 -15.36 3.67
CA SER A 565 -2.68 -14.97 3.86
C SER A 565 -2.46 -14.30 5.23
N GLY A 566 -1.23 -14.40 5.73
CA GLY A 566 -0.78 -13.68 6.92
C GLY A 566 -0.52 -12.20 6.61
N HIS A 567 -0.84 -11.33 7.56
CA HIS A 567 -0.55 -9.91 7.50
C HIS A 567 0.56 -9.57 8.52
N ILE A 568 1.63 -8.89 8.11
CA ILE A 568 2.86 -8.71 8.91
C ILE A 568 2.63 -8.14 10.31
N ALA A 569 1.81 -7.09 10.44
CA ALA A 569 1.47 -6.51 11.74
C ALA A 569 0.61 -7.44 12.64
N MET A 570 -0.10 -8.39 12.04
CA MET A 570 -0.89 -9.41 12.73
C MET A 570 -0.01 -10.58 13.16
N THR A 571 0.98 -10.97 12.34
CA THR A 571 2.05 -11.89 12.75
C THR A 571 2.85 -11.31 13.93
N TYR A 572 3.22 -10.03 13.89
CA TYR A 572 3.84 -9.33 15.03
C TYR A 572 2.94 -9.34 16.28
N THR A 573 1.73 -8.81 16.19
CA THR A 573 0.85 -8.68 17.36
C THR A 573 0.36 -10.02 17.90
N GLY A 574 0.16 -11.03 17.06
CA GLY A 574 -0.18 -12.40 17.47
C GLY A 574 0.92 -13.06 18.28
N LEU A 575 2.17 -13.04 17.79
CA LEU A 575 3.33 -13.55 18.54
C LEU A 575 3.51 -12.80 19.86
N ALA A 576 3.40 -11.47 19.85
CA ALA A 576 3.48 -10.64 21.06
C ALA A 576 2.38 -11.01 22.07
N CYS A 577 1.13 -11.21 21.62
CA CYS A 577 0.03 -11.64 22.49
C CYS A 577 0.29 -13.01 23.13
N LEU A 578 0.80 -13.98 22.37
CA LEU A 578 1.13 -15.31 22.89
C LEU A 578 2.20 -15.25 23.98
N ILE A 579 3.26 -14.44 23.78
CA ILE A 579 4.32 -14.19 24.77
C ILE A 579 3.74 -13.46 26.00
N ILE A 580 2.89 -12.46 25.81
CA ILE A 580 2.24 -11.72 26.89
C ILE A 580 1.35 -12.65 27.75
N LEU A 581 0.60 -13.55 27.12
CA LEU A 581 -0.27 -14.53 27.78
C LEU A 581 0.50 -15.66 28.48
N GLY A 582 1.76 -15.91 28.10
CA GLY A 582 2.61 -16.96 28.67
C GLY A 582 2.58 -18.29 27.92
N ASP A 583 2.17 -18.30 26.64
CA ASP A 583 2.37 -19.47 25.76
C ASP A 583 3.86 -19.59 25.37
N ASN A 584 4.32 -20.79 25.01
CA ASN A 584 5.72 -21.09 24.70
C ASN A 584 6.05 -21.06 23.19
N LEU A 585 5.10 -20.61 22.36
CA LEU A 585 5.19 -20.56 20.89
C LEU A 585 5.42 -21.94 20.22
N SER A 586 5.22 -23.05 20.92
CA SER A 586 5.45 -24.41 20.40
C SER A 586 4.53 -24.81 19.24
N ARG A 587 3.39 -24.15 19.10
CA ARG A 587 2.42 -24.34 18.01
C ARG A 587 2.56 -23.29 16.89
N VAL A 588 3.52 -22.37 17.01
CA VAL A 588 3.88 -21.46 15.91
C VAL A 588 4.75 -22.22 14.93
N ASN A 589 4.33 -22.28 13.66
CA ASN A 589 5.21 -22.76 12.61
C ASN A 589 6.21 -21.65 12.24
N LYS A 590 7.34 -21.63 12.96
CA LYS A 590 8.36 -20.57 12.86
C LYS A 590 8.90 -20.44 11.44
N GLU A 591 9.28 -21.56 10.83
CA GLU A 591 9.78 -21.63 9.45
C GLU A 591 8.78 -21.04 8.46
N ALA A 592 7.50 -21.38 8.59
CA ALA A 592 6.45 -20.83 7.73
C ALA A 592 6.22 -19.32 7.96
N CYS A 593 6.29 -18.85 9.21
CA CYS A 593 6.22 -17.41 9.52
C CYS A 593 7.42 -16.64 8.95
N LEU A 594 8.62 -17.22 8.97
CA LEU A 594 9.85 -16.63 8.44
C LEU A 594 9.88 -16.68 6.90
N ALA A 595 9.38 -17.75 6.28
CA ALA A 595 9.20 -17.85 4.84
C ALA A 595 8.17 -16.85 4.31
N GLY A 596 7.03 -16.70 5.01
CA GLY A 596 6.04 -15.67 4.73
C GLY A 596 6.62 -14.26 4.87
N LEU A 597 7.32 -13.99 5.97
CA LEU A 597 7.97 -12.69 6.21
C LEU A 597 8.98 -12.33 5.11
N LYS A 598 9.77 -13.31 4.66
CA LYS A 598 10.78 -13.14 3.60
C LYS A 598 10.16 -12.84 2.24
N ALA A 599 8.97 -13.40 1.96
CA ALA A 599 8.21 -13.11 0.74
C ALA A 599 7.63 -11.69 0.71
N LEU A 600 7.57 -10.98 1.85
CA LEU A 600 7.09 -9.60 1.93
C LEU A 600 8.18 -8.54 1.68
N GLN A 601 9.47 -8.91 1.72
CA GLN A 601 10.55 -7.93 1.59
C GLN A 601 10.80 -7.51 0.13
N LEU A 602 10.98 -6.22 -0.09
CA LEU A 602 11.20 -5.62 -1.41
C LEU A 602 12.68 -5.38 -1.71
N GLU A 603 13.00 -5.11 -2.97
CA GLU A 603 14.37 -4.79 -3.42
C GLU A 603 14.96 -3.54 -2.75
N ASP A 604 14.12 -2.59 -2.33
CA ASP A 604 14.59 -1.44 -1.56
C ASP A 604 14.83 -1.74 -0.06
N GLY A 605 14.44 -2.93 0.42
CA GLY A 605 14.60 -3.37 1.81
C GLY A 605 13.44 -3.10 2.75
N SER A 606 12.42 -2.37 2.29
CA SER A 606 11.12 -2.28 2.98
C SER A 606 10.29 -3.55 2.81
N PHE A 607 9.10 -3.59 3.40
CA PHE A 607 8.21 -4.75 3.37
C PHE A 607 6.79 -4.33 2.98
N TYR A 608 6.08 -5.20 2.25
CA TYR A 608 4.62 -5.15 2.18
C TYR A 608 3.98 -5.69 3.47
N ALA A 609 2.69 -5.41 3.64
CA ALA A 609 1.86 -5.92 4.71
C ALA A 609 1.39 -7.37 4.46
N VAL A 610 1.09 -7.70 3.20
CA VAL A 610 0.49 -8.97 2.74
C VAL A 610 1.11 -9.38 1.39
N PRO A 611 1.21 -10.69 1.08
CA PRO A 611 1.87 -11.18 -0.14
C PRO A 611 1.08 -10.88 -1.41
N GLU A 612 -0.20 -10.50 -1.30
CA GLU A 612 -1.03 -10.00 -2.40
C GLU A 612 -0.63 -8.58 -2.86
N GLY A 613 0.22 -7.89 -2.09
CA GLY A 613 0.65 -6.50 -2.33
C GLY A 613 -0.12 -5.48 -1.48
N SER A 614 0.56 -4.40 -1.09
CA SER A 614 0.01 -3.31 -0.27
C SER A 614 0.83 -2.03 -0.48
N GLU A 615 0.70 -1.04 0.42
CA GLU A 615 1.75 -0.04 0.62
C GLU A 615 2.98 -0.64 1.33
N ASN A 616 4.15 -0.02 1.18
CA ASN A 616 5.41 -0.42 1.83
C ASN A 616 6.05 0.79 2.55
N ASP A 617 6.30 0.65 3.86
CA ASP A 617 6.99 1.69 4.65
C ASP A 617 7.63 1.16 5.96
N MET A 618 8.20 2.08 6.73
CA MET A 618 8.89 1.82 7.99
C MET A 618 8.08 1.05 9.04
N ARG A 619 6.74 1.11 9.03
CA ARG A 619 5.87 0.32 9.94
C ARG A 619 6.14 -1.17 9.79
N PHE A 620 6.31 -1.63 8.55
CA PHE A 620 6.45 -3.04 8.23
C PHE A 620 7.89 -3.53 8.43
N VAL A 621 8.90 -2.65 8.28
CA VAL A 621 10.29 -2.90 8.74
C VAL A 621 10.33 -3.17 10.25
N TYR A 622 9.56 -2.42 11.04
CA TYR A 622 9.45 -2.64 12.49
C TYR A 622 8.72 -3.93 12.84
N CYS A 623 7.61 -4.24 12.15
CA CYS A 623 6.91 -5.51 12.34
C CYS A 623 7.84 -6.70 12.02
N ALA A 624 8.58 -6.64 10.91
CA ALA A 624 9.56 -7.65 10.53
C ALA A 624 10.63 -7.84 11.62
N SER A 625 11.19 -6.73 12.11
CA SER A 625 12.23 -6.75 13.14
C SER A 625 11.74 -7.36 14.46
N CYS A 626 10.50 -7.07 14.86
CA CYS A 626 9.89 -7.69 16.04
C CYS A 626 9.63 -9.18 15.84
N ILE A 627 9.16 -9.62 14.67
CA ILE A 627 8.94 -11.05 14.37
C ILE A 627 10.27 -11.82 14.46
N CYS A 628 11.31 -11.35 13.76
CA CYS A 628 12.63 -11.99 13.80
C CYS A 628 13.22 -12.03 15.22
N TYR A 629 13.08 -10.93 15.98
CA TYR A 629 13.52 -10.88 17.37
C TYR A 629 12.77 -11.88 18.25
N MET A 630 11.43 -11.93 18.18
CA MET A 630 10.62 -12.84 19.00
C MET A 630 10.84 -14.31 18.65
N LEU A 631 11.06 -14.64 17.38
CA LEU A 631 11.38 -16.00 16.95
C LEU A 631 12.85 -16.39 17.19
N ASN A 632 13.72 -15.45 17.59
CA ASN A 632 15.18 -15.61 17.72
C ASN A 632 15.83 -16.12 16.41
N ASP A 633 15.31 -15.68 15.26
CA ASP A 633 15.92 -15.94 13.95
C ASP A 633 15.65 -14.78 13.00
N TRP A 634 16.68 -14.36 12.27
CA TRP A 634 16.66 -13.27 11.31
C TRP A 634 16.66 -13.75 9.85
N SER A 635 16.63 -15.08 9.60
CA SER A 635 16.56 -15.68 8.26
C SER A 635 15.40 -15.18 7.38
N GLY A 636 14.34 -14.68 8.02
CA GLY A 636 13.16 -14.05 7.43
C GLY A 636 13.39 -12.67 6.82
N MET A 637 14.60 -12.10 6.87
CA MET A 637 14.93 -10.85 6.18
C MET A 637 16.38 -10.73 5.69
N ASP A 638 16.58 -9.97 4.62
CA ASP A 638 17.85 -9.29 4.36
C ASP A 638 17.97 -8.06 5.27
N ILE A 639 18.68 -8.24 6.39
CA ILE A 639 18.97 -7.17 7.36
C ILE A 639 19.70 -5.99 6.70
N LYS A 640 20.58 -6.24 5.72
CA LYS A 640 21.39 -5.19 5.10
C LYS A 640 20.50 -4.29 4.25
N LYS A 641 19.65 -4.86 3.40
CA LYS A 641 18.64 -4.09 2.64
C LYS A 641 17.74 -3.27 3.57
N ALA A 642 17.27 -3.85 4.67
CA ALA A 642 16.45 -3.14 5.67
C ALA A 642 17.21 -1.95 6.32
N ILE A 643 18.48 -2.13 6.67
CA ILE A 643 19.36 -1.05 7.15
C ILE A 643 19.55 0.05 6.10
N ASP A 644 19.75 -0.32 4.82
CA ASP A 644 19.89 0.63 3.71
C ASP A 644 18.58 1.39 3.45
N TYR A 645 17.39 0.78 3.70
CA TYR A 645 16.10 1.49 3.68
C TYR A 645 15.99 2.51 4.81
N VAL A 646 16.32 2.11 6.04
CA VAL A 646 16.37 3.03 7.20
C VAL A 646 17.32 4.20 6.93
N ARG A 647 18.51 3.94 6.35
CA ARG A 647 19.51 4.97 6.05
C ARG A 647 19.02 6.00 5.04
N ARG A 648 18.35 5.55 3.97
CA ARG A 648 17.77 6.44 2.95
C ARG A 648 16.54 7.21 3.43
N SER A 649 15.91 6.77 4.52
CA SER A 649 14.70 7.40 5.09
C SER A 649 15.00 8.52 6.10
N MET A 650 16.27 8.76 6.47
CA MET A 650 16.64 9.94 7.28
C MET A 650 16.48 11.23 6.46
N SER A 651 15.64 12.15 6.94
CA SER A 651 15.32 13.40 6.27
C SER A 651 16.36 14.50 6.53
N TYR A 652 16.26 15.61 5.78
CA TYR A 652 17.16 16.77 5.91
C TYR A 652 17.08 17.45 7.30
N ASP A 653 15.93 17.34 7.97
CA ASP A 653 15.74 17.83 9.33
C ASP A 653 16.21 16.84 10.41
N ASN A 654 16.71 15.67 9.99
CA ASN A 654 17.33 14.62 10.78
C ASN A 654 16.37 13.79 11.66
N GLY A 655 15.05 13.91 11.46
CA GLY A 655 14.12 12.83 11.80
C GLY A 655 14.07 11.79 10.66
N ILE A 656 13.37 10.67 10.88
CA ILE A 656 13.26 9.60 9.88
C ILE A 656 11.83 9.57 9.34
N GLY A 657 11.68 9.63 8.01
CA GLY A 657 10.39 9.54 7.31
C GLY A 657 9.91 8.10 7.16
N GLN A 658 8.71 7.94 6.60
CA GLN A 658 8.16 6.60 6.31
C GLN A 658 8.97 5.85 5.24
N GLY A 659 9.64 6.59 4.36
CA GLY A 659 10.53 6.13 3.30
C GLY A 659 11.41 7.29 2.82
N ALA A 660 12.27 7.03 1.83
CA ALA A 660 13.21 8.01 1.30
C ALA A 660 12.54 9.28 0.77
N GLY A 661 13.03 10.45 1.18
CA GLY A 661 12.53 11.76 0.74
C GLY A 661 11.19 12.21 1.34
N LEU A 662 10.54 11.40 2.18
CA LEU A 662 9.28 11.76 2.84
C LEU A 662 9.50 12.62 4.10
N GLU A 663 8.43 13.29 4.55
CA GLU A 663 8.43 14.06 5.79
C GLU A 663 8.78 13.17 7.00
N SER A 664 9.67 13.63 7.87
CA SER A 664 10.07 12.91 9.07
C SER A 664 8.92 12.81 10.07
N HIS A 665 8.77 11.64 10.72
CA HIS A 665 7.60 11.37 11.57
C HIS A 665 7.99 10.61 12.83
N GLY A 666 7.35 10.91 13.96
CA GLY A 666 7.66 10.31 15.26
C GLY A 666 7.47 8.78 15.22
N GLY A 667 6.39 8.32 14.58
CA GLY A 667 6.11 6.89 14.40
C GLY A 667 7.14 6.16 13.53
N SER A 668 7.60 6.73 12.40
CA SER A 668 8.63 6.11 11.56
C SER A 668 10.02 6.21 12.17
N THR A 669 10.31 7.28 12.91
CA THR A 669 11.56 7.43 13.68
C THR A 669 11.62 6.39 14.80
N PHE A 670 10.52 6.15 15.51
CA PHE A 670 10.41 5.00 16.42
C PHE A 670 10.66 3.68 15.68
N CYS A 671 9.91 3.41 14.61
CA CYS A 671 9.99 2.15 13.88
C CYS A 671 11.43 1.84 13.41
N ALA A 672 12.12 2.84 12.87
CA ALA A 672 13.52 2.72 12.44
C ALA A 672 14.49 2.51 13.61
N ILE A 673 14.44 3.34 14.65
CA ILE A 673 15.38 3.28 15.78
C ILE A 673 15.17 2.01 16.62
N ALA A 674 13.91 1.62 16.85
CA ALA A 674 13.58 0.37 17.53
C ALA A 674 13.99 -0.86 16.69
N SER A 675 13.83 -0.84 15.36
CA SER A 675 14.35 -1.91 14.48
C SER A 675 15.86 -2.06 14.60
N LEU A 676 16.62 -0.97 14.49
CA LEU A 676 18.08 -0.97 14.63
C LEU A 676 18.54 -1.37 16.04
N CYS A 677 17.75 -1.09 17.08
CA CYS A 677 17.99 -1.56 18.44
C CYS A 677 17.81 -3.08 18.56
N LEU A 678 16.68 -3.62 18.08
CA LEU A 678 16.39 -5.06 18.08
C LEU A 678 17.42 -5.85 17.25
N MET A 679 17.91 -5.28 16.14
CA MET A 679 19.00 -5.85 15.32
C MET A 679 20.38 -5.80 16.00
N GLY A 680 20.57 -5.01 17.07
CA GLY A 680 21.88 -4.73 17.65
C GLY A 680 22.80 -3.86 16.77
N LYS A 681 22.22 -3.03 15.88
CA LYS A 681 22.92 -2.32 14.80
C LYS A 681 22.91 -0.79 14.89
N LEU A 682 22.25 -0.21 15.89
CA LEU A 682 22.07 1.25 16.01
C LEU A 682 23.37 2.07 15.97
N GLU A 683 24.40 1.69 16.75
CA GLU A 683 25.71 2.38 16.76
C GLU A 683 26.62 2.03 15.56
N GLU A 684 26.38 0.90 14.90
CA GLU A 684 27.10 0.52 13.67
C GLU A 684 26.59 1.33 12.47
N MET A 685 25.29 1.62 12.47
CA MET A 685 24.56 2.21 11.36
C MET A 685 24.57 3.74 11.36
N PHE A 686 24.39 4.38 12.52
CA PHE A 686 24.44 5.83 12.68
C PHE A 686 25.69 6.25 13.46
N SER A 687 26.48 7.15 12.88
CA SER A 687 27.56 7.81 13.60
C SER A 687 27.03 8.64 14.77
N GLU A 688 27.83 8.85 15.81
CA GLU A 688 27.46 9.68 16.97
C GLU A 688 27.04 11.12 16.57
N LYS A 689 27.51 11.62 15.42
CA LYS A 689 27.06 12.90 14.85
C LYS A 689 25.63 12.84 14.29
N GLU A 690 25.25 11.71 13.67
CA GLU A 690 23.88 11.45 13.21
C GLU A 690 22.95 11.16 14.39
N LEU A 691 23.36 10.34 15.35
CA LEU A 691 22.61 10.09 16.58
C LEU A 691 22.31 11.39 17.33
N ASN A 692 23.28 12.30 17.50
CA ASN A 692 23.02 13.61 18.12
C ASN A 692 21.99 14.47 17.38
N ARG A 693 21.89 14.35 16.05
CA ARG A 693 20.89 15.04 15.24
C ARG A 693 19.50 14.41 15.41
N ILE A 694 19.42 13.09 15.45
CA ILE A 694 18.17 12.35 15.70
C ILE A 694 17.67 12.61 17.13
N ARG A 695 18.54 12.55 18.15
CA ARG A 695 18.26 12.98 19.54
C ARG A 695 17.68 14.39 19.57
N ARG A 696 18.31 15.35 18.86
CA ARG A 696 17.83 16.74 18.75
C ARG A 696 16.46 16.83 18.09
N TRP A 697 16.20 16.09 17.01
CA TRP A 697 14.89 16.08 16.35
C TRP A 697 13.78 15.55 17.27
N CYS A 698 14.07 14.44 17.98
CA CYS A 698 13.16 13.76 18.90
C CYS A 698 12.83 14.59 20.15
N ILE A 699 13.83 15.20 20.81
CA ILE A 699 13.55 16.01 22.01
C ILE A 699 12.76 17.29 21.68
N MET A 700 13.01 17.88 20.49
CA MET A 700 12.23 19.01 19.96
C MET A 700 10.78 18.66 19.61
N ARG A 701 10.33 17.40 19.77
CA ARG A 701 8.93 17.01 19.62
C ARG A 701 8.09 17.27 20.87
N GLN A 702 8.68 17.57 22.03
CA GLN A 702 7.91 17.91 23.22
C GLN A 702 7.41 19.36 23.17
N GLN A 703 6.16 19.59 23.59
CA GLN A 703 5.55 20.91 23.79
C GLN A 703 5.00 21.00 25.23
N ASN A 704 3.97 20.18 25.49
CA ASN A 704 3.55 19.73 26.81
C ASN A 704 3.63 18.20 26.84
N GLY A 705 2.74 17.53 26.10
CA GLY A 705 3.00 16.21 25.55
C GLY A 705 3.86 16.28 24.27
N PHE A 706 3.83 15.23 23.46
CA PHE A 706 4.63 15.11 22.24
C PHE A 706 3.79 15.25 20.96
N HIS A 707 4.39 15.78 19.88
CA HIS A 707 3.78 15.81 18.54
C HIS A 707 4.60 15.05 17.49
N GLY A 708 3.93 14.27 16.64
CA GLY A 708 4.60 13.42 15.64
C GLY A 708 5.41 14.16 14.57
N ARG A 709 5.19 15.48 14.39
CA ARG A 709 5.80 16.31 13.33
C ARG A 709 5.95 17.77 13.76
N PRO A 710 6.91 18.53 13.20
CA PRO A 710 6.98 19.98 13.40
C PRO A 710 5.64 20.67 13.08
N ASN A 711 5.26 21.67 13.87
CA ASN A 711 4.05 22.48 13.67
C ASN A 711 2.71 21.71 13.62
N LYS A 712 2.65 20.45 14.06
CA LYS A 712 1.40 19.72 14.32
C LYS A 712 0.96 19.87 15.78
N PRO A 713 -0.33 19.66 16.12
CA PRO A 713 -0.75 19.51 17.51
C PRO A 713 -0.10 18.28 18.16
N VAL A 714 0.02 18.33 19.49
CA VAL A 714 0.36 17.17 20.33
C VAL A 714 -0.72 16.08 20.26
N ASP A 715 -0.35 14.86 20.60
CA ASP A 715 -1.21 13.67 20.58
C ASP A 715 -0.65 12.61 21.53
N THR A 716 -1.51 12.06 22.41
CA THR A 716 -1.16 11.11 23.48
C THR A 716 -0.27 9.96 23.03
N CYS A 717 -0.46 9.42 21.82
CA CYS A 717 0.33 8.24 21.42
C CYS A 717 1.82 8.56 21.21
N TYR A 718 2.19 9.81 20.91
CA TYR A 718 3.60 10.20 20.76
C TYR A 718 4.36 10.26 22.08
N SER A 719 3.68 10.31 23.23
CA SER A 719 4.31 10.13 24.53
C SER A 719 4.93 8.73 24.69
N PHE A 720 4.40 7.72 23.99
CA PHE A 720 5.14 6.47 23.75
C PHE A 720 6.06 6.57 22.53
N TRP A 721 5.55 6.85 21.32
CA TRP A 721 6.38 6.73 20.09
C TRP A 721 7.69 7.54 20.16
N VAL A 722 7.63 8.80 20.61
CA VAL A 722 8.84 9.63 20.75
C VAL A 722 9.55 9.37 22.08
N GLY A 723 8.82 9.12 23.16
CA GLY A 723 9.41 8.79 24.47
C GLY A 723 10.31 7.55 24.41
N ALA A 724 9.78 6.43 23.89
CA ALA A 724 10.53 5.20 23.69
C ALA A 724 11.68 5.35 22.67
N THR A 725 11.55 6.24 21.68
CA THR A 725 12.69 6.59 20.80
C THR A 725 13.81 7.27 21.58
N LEU A 726 13.49 8.20 22.49
CA LEU A 726 14.46 8.90 23.34
C LEU A 726 15.09 7.97 24.39
N GLU A 727 14.33 7.01 24.91
CA GLU A 727 14.78 5.96 25.85
C GLU A 727 15.79 4.99 25.20
N VAL A 728 15.60 4.67 23.92
CA VAL A 728 16.45 3.76 23.13
C VAL A 728 17.70 4.44 22.55
N LEU A 729 17.66 5.73 22.23
CA LEU A 729 18.80 6.47 21.66
C LEU A 729 19.92 6.64 22.70
N PRO A 730 21.09 5.99 22.58
CA PRO A 730 22.12 5.93 23.63
C PRO A 730 22.66 7.31 24.03
N ALA A 731 23.25 7.42 25.23
CA ALA A 731 23.77 8.67 25.77
C ALA A 731 25.03 9.19 25.03
N PRO A 732 25.23 10.52 24.91
CA PRO A 732 26.43 11.10 24.29
C PRO A 732 27.63 11.08 25.26
N SER A 733 28.32 9.95 25.40
CA SER A 733 29.52 9.81 26.25
C SER A 733 30.46 8.66 25.81
N PRO A 734 31.75 8.65 26.24
CA PRO A 734 32.78 7.80 25.65
C PRO A 734 32.69 6.32 26.05
N LYS A 735 33.03 5.44 25.10
CA LYS A 735 32.88 3.98 25.21
C LYS A 735 33.78 3.33 26.29
N PRO A 736 33.21 2.52 27.19
CA PRO A 736 33.93 1.41 27.81
C PRO A 736 34.31 0.38 26.73
N GLN A 737 35.47 -0.28 26.86
CA GLN A 737 36.00 -1.20 25.83
C GLN A 737 35.34 -2.59 25.81
N TYR A 738 34.12 -2.74 26.34
CA TYR A 738 33.44 -4.03 26.42
C TYR A 738 31.92 -3.86 26.29
N HIS A 739 31.38 -4.27 25.14
CA HIS A 739 29.94 -4.38 24.91
C HIS A 739 29.54 -5.87 24.98
N PRO A 740 28.69 -6.31 25.92
CA PRO A 740 28.00 -7.58 25.77
C PRO A 740 27.01 -7.50 24.58
N PRO A 741 26.69 -8.61 23.91
CA PRO A 741 25.84 -8.60 22.70
C PRO A 741 24.37 -8.24 22.97
N ILE A 742 23.97 -8.14 24.24
CA ILE A 742 22.69 -7.59 24.70
C ILE A 742 23.00 -6.71 25.92
N PRO A 743 22.61 -5.42 25.97
CA PRO A 743 22.75 -4.61 27.17
C PRO A 743 21.80 -5.10 28.28
N PRO A 744 22.21 -5.07 29.57
CA PRO A 744 21.31 -5.43 30.66
C PRO A 744 20.18 -4.38 30.83
N PRO A 745 19.01 -4.73 31.41
CA PRO A 745 17.84 -3.83 31.52
C PRO A 745 18.05 -2.53 32.32
N THR A 746 19.20 -2.38 32.97
CA THR A 746 19.60 -1.21 33.75
C THR A 746 20.39 -0.16 32.95
N LEU A 747 20.45 -0.27 31.61
CA LEU A 747 21.27 0.61 30.75
C LEU A 747 20.51 1.16 29.52
N TYR A 748 19.24 1.53 29.71
CA TYR A 748 18.55 2.48 28.82
C TYR A 748 19.04 3.92 29.06
N SER A 749 18.72 4.84 28.15
CA SER A 749 19.53 6.05 27.93
C SER A 749 19.26 7.24 28.85
N ASP A 750 20.34 7.95 29.21
CA ASP A 750 20.31 9.29 29.83
C ASP A 750 19.53 10.35 29.02
N VAL A 751 19.13 10.08 27.78
CA VAL A 751 18.49 11.09 26.90
C VAL A 751 17.03 11.38 27.28
N PHE A 752 16.26 10.38 27.73
CA PHE A 752 14.82 10.58 28.02
C PHE A 752 14.55 11.39 29.30
N GLN A 753 15.36 11.21 30.34
CA GLN A 753 15.31 12.00 31.60
C GLN A 753 15.56 13.51 31.40
N TYR A 754 16.05 13.95 30.23
CA TYR A 754 16.16 15.38 29.88
C TYR A 754 14.86 15.97 29.31
N THR A 755 13.79 15.18 29.19
CA THR A 755 12.45 15.66 28.85
C THR A 755 11.70 16.15 30.10
N ASN A 756 10.66 16.97 29.91
CA ASN A 756 9.86 17.47 31.03
C ASN A 756 8.75 16.45 31.39
N PHE A 757 9.02 15.58 32.37
CA PHE A 757 8.07 14.53 32.76
C PHE A 757 6.71 15.09 33.21
N GLU A 758 6.67 16.12 34.06
CA GLU A 758 5.43 16.72 34.56
C GLU A 758 4.49 17.20 33.45
N LYS A 759 5.00 17.95 32.47
CA LYS A 759 4.17 18.41 31.34
C LYS A 759 3.69 17.26 30.46
N ASN A 760 4.47 16.18 30.34
CA ASN A 760 4.06 14.98 29.62
C ASN A 760 2.95 14.23 30.39
N ARG A 761 3.16 14.00 31.69
CA ARG A 761 2.19 13.39 32.61
C ARG A 761 0.85 14.13 32.60
N ASN A 762 0.88 15.43 32.85
CA ASN A 762 -0.31 16.26 32.92
C ASN A 762 -1.03 16.34 31.57
N TYR A 763 -0.30 16.28 30.45
CA TYR A 763 -0.93 16.17 29.13
C TYR A 763 -1.62 14.82 28.94
N ILE A 764 -0.96 13.69 29.25
CA ILE A 764 -1.58 12.36 29.13
C ILE A 764 -2.82 12.26 30.03
N LEU A 765 -2.72 12.69 31.30
CA LEU A 765 -3.84 12.65 32.24
C LEU A 765 -4.98 13.62 31.85
N SER A 766 -4.70 14.68 31.09
CA SER A 766 -5.74 15.53 30.49
C SER A 766 -6.52 14.88 29.33
N THR A 767 -6.04 13.76 28.76
CA THR A 767 -6.75 12.97 27.74
C THR A 767 -7.42 11.71 28.30
N GLN A 768 -7.43 11.56 29.62
CA GLN A 768 -8.04 10.44 30.34
C GLN A 768 -9.57 10.57 30.41
N ASP A 769 -10.31 9.58 29.89
CA ASP A 769 -11.76 9.55 30.07
C ASP A 769 -12.12 9.11 31.50
N ARG A 770 -12.53 10.09 32.34
CA ARG A 770 -12.85 9.85 33.75
C ARG A 770 -14.17 9.07 33.95
N LEU A 771 -15.00 8.92 32.91
CA LEU A 771 -16.25 8.17 32.96
C LEU A 771 -16.03 6.69 32.61
N VAL A 772 -15.68 6.40 31.36
CA VAL A 772 -15.54 5.02 30.86
C VAL A 772 -14.13 4.43 31.07
N GLY A 773 -13.11 5.24 31.27
CA GLY A 773 -11.70 4.83 31.27
C GLY A 773 -11.08 4.81 29.87
N GLY A 774 -9.79 4.51 29.80
CA GLY A 774 -8.99 4.68 28.59
C GLY A 774 -8.50 6.12 28.40
N PHE A 775 -7.69 6.33 27.36
CA PHE A 775 -7.19 7.64 26.96
C PHE A 775 -7.59 7.92 25.51
N ALA A 776 -7.75 9.20 25.19
CA ALA A 776 -8.00 9.71 23.86
C ALA A 776 -6.74 10.34 23.25
N LYS A 777 -6.84 10.75 21.99
CA LYS A 777 -5.80 11.53 21.28
C LYS A 777 -5.52 12.89 21.92
N TRP A 778 -6.58 13.53 22.42
CA TRP A 778 -6.66 14.91 22.89
C TRP A 778 -7.60 15.00 24.10
N PRO A 779 -7.55 16.08 24.90
CA PRO A 779 -8.58 16.37 25.90
C PRO A 779 -9.96 16.44 25.26
N ASP A 780 -10.99 16.14 26.05
CA ASP A 780 -12.42 16.20 25.67
C ASP A 780 -12.79 15.40 24.40
N SER A 781 -11.98 14.41 24.04
CA SER A 781 -12.15 13.52 22.89
C SER A 781 -12.45 12.08 23.33
N HIS A 782 -12.99 11.26 22.43
CA HIS A 782 -13.36 9.88 22.76
C HIS A 782 -12.12 8.97 22.90
N PRO A 783 -12.06 8.10 23.94
CA PRO A 783 -10.97 7.14 24.10
C PRO A 783 -11.09 5.95 23.14
N ASP A 784 -9.94 5.37 22.80
CA ASP A 784 -9.83 4.15 21.99
C ASP A 784 -8.68 3.26 22.49
N ALA A 785 -8.61 2.01 22.00
CA ALA A 785 -7.63 1.03 22.47
C ALA A 785 -6.17 1.44 22.21
N LEU A 786 -5.90 2.15 21.10
CA LEU A 786 -4.55 2.56 20.70
C LEU A 786 -4.05 3.68 21.61
N HIS A 787 -4.84 4.73 21.81
CA HIS A 787 -4.46 5.85 22.68
C HIS A 787 -4.50 5.46 24.15
N ALA A 788 -5.43 4.58 24.58
CA ALA A 788 -5.43 4.00 25.92
C ALA A 788 -4.13 3.24 26.21
N TYR A 789 -3.70 2.36 25.29
CA TYR A 789 -2.46 1.62 25.44
C TYR A 789 -1.23 2.53 25.43
N PHE A 790 -1.06 3.37 24.41
CA PHE A 790 0.14 4.21 24.30
C PHE A 790 0.19 5.36 25.31
N GLY A 791 -0.94 5.81 25.85
CA GLY A 791 -0.97 6.71 27.02
C GLY A 791 -0.41 6.03 28.26
N ILE A 792 -0.84 4.79 28.54
CA ILE A 792 -0.34 3.98 29.66
C ILE A 792 1.15 3.64 29.47
N CYS A 793 1.59 3.33 28.25
CA CYS A 793 3.02 3.16 27.98
C CYS A 793 3.82 4.46 28.10
N GLY A 794 3.24 5.61 27.76
CA GLY A 794 3.86 6.93 27.98
C GLY A 794 4.01 7.29 29.46
N LEU A 795 3.05 6.87 30.30
CA LEU A 795 3.12 6.97 31.76
C LEU A 795 4.13 5.96 32.36
N SER A 796 4.17 4.74 31.83
CA SER A 796 5.13 3.69 32.21
C SER A 796 6.58 4.12 31.99
N LEU A 797 6.88 4.81 30.88
CA LEU A 797 8.23 5.34 30.59
C LEU A 797 8.71 6.37 31.62
N ILE A 798 7.82 7.25 32.12
CA ILE A 798 8.18 8.26 33.14
C ILE A 798 8.13 7.72 34.58
N GLY A 799 7.86 6.42 34.77
CA GLY A 799 7.83 5.78 36.09
C GLY A 799 6.55 6.01 36.89
N GLU A 800 5.40 6.19 36.23
CA GLU A 800 4.09 6.35 36.90
C GLU A 800 3.81 5.20 37.88
N SER A 801 3.33 5.55 39.07
CA SER A 801 3.09 4.58 40.14
C SER A 801 2.07 3.51 39.75
N SER A 802 2.26 2.28 40.25
CA SER A 802 1.40 1.11 39.99
C SER A 802 1.35 0.58 38.54
N LEU A 803 2.19 1.10 37.63
CA LEU A 803 2.45 0.49 36.31
C LEU A 803 3.74 -0.33 36.34
N ARG A 804 3.80 -1.39 35.52
CA ARG A 804 5.06 -2.05 35.17
C ARG A 804 5.80 -1.23 34.10
N ARG A 805 7.14 -1.34 34.03
CA ARG A 805 7.93 -0.74 32.93
C ARG A 805 7.62 -1.44 31.60
N VAL A 806 7.54 -0.66 30.52
CA VAL A 806 7.47 -1.13 29.14
C VAL A 806 8.87 -1.20 28.54
N HIS A 807 9.22 -2.34 27.93
CA HIS A 807 10.47 -2.49 27.18
C HIS A 807 10.37 -1.67 25.88
N PRO A 808 11.18 -0.61 25.71
CA PRO A 808 10.84 0.49 24.79
C PRO A 808 10.92 0.09 23.30
N ALA A 809 11.87 -0.76 22.90
CA ALA A 809 12.00 -1.15 21.49
C ALA A 809 10.98 -2.22 21.05
N LEU A 810 10.80 -3.28 21.85
CA LEU A 810 9.89 -4.41 21.54
C LEU A 810 8.40 -4.10 21.80
N ASN A 811 8.09 -3.03 22.55
CA ASN A 811 6.71 -2.58 22.82
C ASN A 811 5.86 -3.66 23.54
N VAL A 812 6.41 -4.23 24.62
CA VAL A 812 5.75 -5.15 25.57
C VAL A 812 6.21 -4.81 27.00
N SER A 813 5.56 -5.33 28.05
CA SER A 813 6.08 -5.14 29.42
C SER A 813 7.47 -5.80 29.59
N GLU A 814 8.30 -5.29 30.50
CA GLU A 814 9.59 -5.94 30.83
C GLU A 814 9.38 -7.40 31.29
N ARG A 815 8.28 -7.71 31.98
CA ARG A 815 7.92 -9.10 32.36
C ARG A 815 7.64 -10.00 31.15
N ALA A 816 7.05 -9.47 30.08
CA ALA A 816 6.87 -10.21 28.83
C ALA A 816 8.22 -10.42 28.11
N PHE A 817 9.11 -9.42 28.16
CA PHE A 817 10.46 -9.48 27.59
C PHE A 817 11.38 -10.45 28.35
N GLU A 818 11.38 -10.44 29.69
CA GLU A 818 12.11 -11.40 30.52
C GLU A 818 11.66 -12.85 30.25
N TYR A 819 10.35 -13.08 30.10
CA TYR A 819 9.80 -14.38 29.74
C TYR A 819 10.26 -14.81 28.33
N LEU A 820 10.28 -13.90 27.36
CA LEU A 820 10.84 -14.15 26.03
C LEU A 820 12.34 -14.52 26.10
N GLN A 821 13.14 -13.84 26.92
CA GLN A 821 14.55 -14.17 27.14
C GLN A 821 14.75 -15.53 27.82
N GLN A 822 13.82 -15.99 28.66
CA GLN A 822 13.82 -17.35 29.22
C GLN A 822 13.49 -18.37 28.13
N LEU A 823 12.47 -18.10 27.32
CA LEU A 823 12.03 -18.95 26.21
C LEU A 823 13.16 -19.13 25.16
N HIS A 824 13.85 -18.04 24.78
CA HIS A 824 15.02 -18.07 23.90
C HIS A 824 16.20 -18.89 24.45
N ARG A 825 16.38 -18.94 25.78
CA ARG A 825 17.40 -19.81 26.41
C ARG A 825 17.00 -21.28 26.25
N SER A 826 15.76 -21.64 26.59
CA SER A 826 15.27 -23.02 26.45
C SER A 826 15.38 -23.56 25.01
N TRP A 827 15.16 -22.72 24.00
CA TRP A 827 15.32 -23.12 22.60
C TRP A 827 16.79 -23.41 22.22
N ARG A 828 17.75 -22.66 22.77
CA ARG A 828 19.18 -22.94 22.57
C ARG A 828 19.61 -24.24 23.27
N GLU A 829 19.12 -24.44 24.49
CA GLU A 829 19.36 -25.66 25.30
C GLU A 829 18.71 -26.92 24.70
N THR A 830 17.69 -26.78 23.84
CA THR A 830 17.04 -27.90 23.11
C THR A 830 17.74 -28.23 21.77
N CYS A 831 18.67 -27.38 21.31
CA CYS A 831 19.40 -27.55 20.05
C CYS A 831 20.86 -28.02 20.24
N THR A 832 21.25 -28.37 21.47
CA THR A 832 22.58 -28.89 21.87
C THR A 832 22.50 -30.31 22.40
#